data_AF-A0A7Y2R707-F1
#
_entry.id   AF-A0A7Y2R707-F1
#
_cell.length_a   1.000
_cell.length_b   1.000
_cell.length_c   1.000
_cell.angle_alpha   90.00
_cell.angle_beta   90.00
_cell.angle_gamma   90.00
#
_symmetry.space_group_name_H-M   'P 1'
#
loop_
_entity.id
_entity.type
_entity.pdbx_description
1 polymer ?
#
loop_
_entity_poly.entity_id
_entity_poly.type
_entity_poly.pdbx_seq_one_letter_code
_entity_poly.pdbx_strand_id
1 'polypeptide(L)'
;MDADQDEIDFETKRRWAAVTEITYVVVLEDGGLESASPFQGISNRFDELGWTLRQILDLPPDLLSPALPPQGKIGMRVTGRGWNWMPLMVSELEKINISETAPFWVAISGHAAVAKRTKRWCSRQSFPVFHITDGYLGDARPGEANRERIRRHLRKVMQRLPRSFPPVLRANLGEMIEGWRADENFPLSFTPRSHNCTLPNLVTLQAVGADMSAEIALNPLVGNEGEFVDAIEESTLEVLALRATVAGIPALRVQPQTPDVIVAAPAAYSHFRVRMRRSVDLPAGFREAIQLQQRQTGYRMMIEGFSFPRELIFSPGWQTVMGIRGRELQLQTHAIALRAASTFAATIRLPSGVNTFPDLRNFTNHIRGKNGPNKLKKTIGLFQKVQSALTAHCNSELLEKIALSRSGVKLVSDAPLEWLPCGGLPLCIARDVSRIPATPGNLMMIELVPPRRMFLDPSAFEEILVISSFQDDDHLKDILSKAVKEVAQTIPGHLRIKHVRVKNERDLVDAFNAFGGAMVILDCHGNHNERTGVGTLRIGSDDVDVWALRNALRSPPIVILSACDTHAPDRTHATVANGFLSCGARAVLGTFLPIRGDRAGVFAARLAYRASWYVSTLVDKIKTPVLWSEVVGSMVRLDFLSELISRIQRRRAFTQEVLDELRFDVDMLIHSRDPNWWSGATKKIMQVMNLTDAEFDDFVSSALGAGDSVRYTHLGNPETICITSEKILGSGV
;
A
#
# COMPACT_ATOMS: atom_id res chain seq x y z
N MET A 1 -33.75 2.72 -38.08
CA MET A 1 -32.42 3.25 -38.42
C MET A 1 -32.41 4.67 -37.93
N ASP A 2 -31.81 4.88 -36.76
CA ASP A 2 -31.27 6.14 -36.24
C ASP A 2 -31.01 5.92 -34.76
N ALA A 3 -29.85 5.32 -34.51
CA ALA A 3 -29.19 5.28 -33.22
C ALA A 3 -27.69 5.17 -33.50
N ASP A 4 -27.15 6.10 -34.30
CA ASP A 4 -25.74 6.46 -34.18
C ASP A 4 -25.62 7.25 -32.88
N GLN A 5 -25.53 6.52 -31.76
CA GLN A 5 -24.83 7.06 -30.61
C GLN A 5 -23.39 7.24 -31.08
N ASP A 6 -22.94 8.50 -31.14
CA ASP A 6 -21.54 8.89 -31.24
C ASP A 6 -20.76 8.25 -30.07
N GLU A 7 -20.44 6.97 -30.21
CA GLU A 7 -19.65 6.23 -29.25
C GLU A 7 -18.21 6.70 -29.43
N ILE A 8 -17.78 7.60 -28.55
CA ILE A 8 -16.38 8.03 -28.47
C ILE A 8 -15.53 6.76 -28.39
N ASP A 9 -14.69 6.54 -29.40
CA ASP A 9 -13.83 5.36 -29.49
C ASP A 9 -12.96 5.24 -28.22
N PHE A 10 -12.57 4.01 -27.87
CA PHE A 10 -11.79 3.70 -26.68
C PHE A 10 -10.48 4.50 -26.58
N GLU A 11 -9.77 4.71 -27.68
CA GLU A 11 -8.53 5.48 -27.73
C GLU A 11 -8.80 6.96 -27.41
N THR A 12 -9.91 7.50 -27.91
CA THR A 12 -10.40 8.83 -27.57
C THR A 12 -10.85 8.93 -26.10
N LYS A 13 -11.60 7.94 -25.56
CA LYS A 13 -11.95 7.87 -24.12
C LYS A 13 -10.69 7.83 -23.24
N ARG A 14 -9.68 7.06 -23.64
CA ARG A 14 -8.39 6.95 -22.94
C ARG A 14 -7.61 8.27 -22.97
N ARG A 15 -7.58 8.95 -24.13
CA ARG A 15 -6.92 10.26 -24.31
C ARG A 15 -7.47 11.33 -23.36
N TRP A 16 -8.79 11.34 -23.14
CA TRP A 16 -9.48 12.35 -22.30
C TRP A 16 -9.77 11.89 -20.88
N ALA A 17 -9.30 10.72 -20.47
CA ALA A 17 -9.74 10.14 -19.21
C ALA A 17 -9.31 10.90 -17.94
N ALA A 18 -8.32 11.79 -18.04
CA ALA A 18 -7.88 12.66 -16.93
C ALA A 18 -8.52 14.07 -16.97
N VAL A 19 -9.37 14.34 -17.96
CA VAL A 19 -9.84 15.71 -18.22
C VAL A 19 -10.79 16.24 -17.13
N THR A 20 -11.36 15.37 -16.30
CA THR A 20 -12.20 15.76 -15.15
C THR A 20 -11.40 15.89 -13.84
N GLU A 21 -10.12 15.53 -13.84
CA GLU A 21 -9.29 15.53 -12.64
C GLU A 21 -8.72 16.93 -12.36
N ILE A 22 -8.51 17.23 -11.07
CA ILE A 22 -7.72 18.38 -10.65
C ILE A 22 -6.38 17.86 -10.14
N THR A 23 -5.29 18.27 -10.77
CA THR A 23 -3.93 17.86 -10.39
C THR A 23 -3.38 18.81 -9.33
N TYR A 24 -3.12 18.30 -8.13
CA TYR A 24 -2.52 19.01 -7.01
C TYR A 24 -1.03 18.70 -6.92
N VAL A 25 -0.17 19.68 -7.16
CA VAL A 25 1.28 19.49 -7.06
C VAL A 25 1.82 20.16 -5.81
N VAL A 26 2.40 19.36 -4.92
CA VAL A 26 3.17 19.86 -3.78
C VAL A 26 4.60 20.05 -4.23
N VAL A 27 5.03 21.31 -4.38
CA VAL A 27 6.33 21.67 -4.94
C VAL A 27 7.38 21.75 -3.85
N LEU A 28 8.41 20.91 -3.98
CA LEU A 28 9.50 20.74 -3.03
C LEU A 28 10.76 21.46 -3.51
N GLU A 29 11.64 21.77 -2.56
CA GLU A 29 13.01 22.20 -2.85
C GLU A 29 13.84 21.02 -3.38
N ASP A 30 14.77 21.29 -4.31
CA ASP A 30 15.68 20.26 -4.81
C ASP A 30 16.65 19.81 -3.70
N GLY A 31 16.75 18.50 -3.43
CA GLY A 31 17.64 17.97 -2.40
C GLY A 31 17.91 16.46 -2.52
N GLY A 32 19.05 15.99 -1.99
CA GLY A 32 19.43 14.58 -1.98
C GLY A 32 19.12 13.86 -0.66
N LEU A 33 19.42 12.56 -0.58
CA LEU A 33 19.11 11.70 0.57
C LEU A 33 19.86 12.10 1.85
N GLU A 34 21.00 12.76 1.71
CA GLU A 34 21.77 13.37 2.81
C GLU A 34 20.99 14.46 3.56
N SER A 35 19.93 14.96 2.93
CA SER A 35 18.98 15.90 3.52
C SER A 35 17.71 15.20 4.04
N ALA A 36 17.70 13.89 4.28
CA ALA A 36 16.51 13.22 4.82
C ALA A 36 16.44 13.31 6.36
N SER A 37 15.22 13.33 6.88
CA SER A 37 14.93 13.35 8.30
C SER A 37 15.41 12.05 8.99
N PRO A 38 15.87 12.13 10.25
CA PRO A 38 16.64 11.06 10.87
C PRO A 38 15.80 9.87 11.36
N PHE A 39 14.49 10.00 11.59
CA PHE A 39 13.70 8.84 12.04
C PHE A 39 12.98 8.15 10.90
N GLN A 40 12.35 8.87 9.97
CA GLN A 40 11.62 8.23 8.86
C GLN A 40 12.28 8.38 7.50
N GLY A 41 13.23 9.28 7.29
CA GLY A 41 13.84 9.49 5.98
C GLY A 41 12.98 10.28 5.02
N ILE A 42 12.33 11.32 5.52
CA ILE A 42 11.54 12.27 4.74
C ILE A 42 12.48 13.41 4.30
N SER A 43 12.49 13.76 3.02
CA SER A 43 13.30 14.87 2.49
C SER A 43 13.12 16.16 3.31
N ASN A 44 14.23 16.83 3.60
CA ASN A 44 14.24 18.10 4.32
C ASN A 44 13.31 19.07 3.60
N ARG A 45 12.57 19.86 4.38
CA ARG A 45 11.55 20.82 3.94
C ARG A 45 10.22 20.22 3.50
N PHE A 46 10.10 18.91 3.31
CA PHE A 46 8.77 18.28 3.24
C PHE A 46 8.05 18.36 4.59
N ASP A 47 8.81 18.37 5.69
CA ASP A 47 8.30 18.53 7.05
C ASP A 47 7.60 19.89 7.29
N GLU A 48 7.97 20.92 6.53
CA GLU A 48 7.28 22.23 6.52
C GLU A 48 5.99 22.23 5.72
N LEU A 49 5.71 21.16 4.96
CA LEU A 49 4.55 21.03 4.09
C LEU A 49 3.42 20.19 4.71
N GLY A 50 3.47 19.90 6.01
CA GLY A 50 2.35 19.23 6.71
C GLY A 50 1.02 19.96 6.52
N TRP A 51 1.04 21.28 6.41
CA TRP A 51 -0.16 22.09 6.11
C TRP A 51 -0.67 21.90 4.67
N THR A 52 0.19 21.54 3.71
CA THR A 52 -0.21 21.40 2.29
C THR A 52 -1.16 20.24 2.08
N LEU A 53 -0.92 19.10 2.72
CA LEU A 53 -1.80 17.94 2.63
C LEU A 53 -3.15 18.22 3.26
N ARG A 54 -3.17 18.97 4.37
CA ARG A 54 -4.41 19.48 4.96
C ARG A 54 -5.14 20.44 4.02
N GLN A 55 -4.41 21.37 3.40
CA GLN A 55 -5.00 22.29 2.43
C GLN A 55 -5.61 21.54 1.24
N ILE A 56 -5.00 20.46 0.74
CA ILE A 56 -5.55 19.66 -0.36
C ILE A 56 -6.90 19.02 0.03
N LEU A 57 -7.03 18.55 1.27
CA LEU A 57 -8.27 17.95 1.78
C LEU A 57 -9.46 18.92 1.78
N ASP A 58 -9.19 20.21 1.98
CA ASP A 58 -10.23 21.27 1.95
C ASP A 58 -10.63 21.70 0.53
N LEU A 59 -9.93 21.19 -0.49
CA LEU A 59 -10.15 21.51 -1.90
C LEU A 59 -10.89 20.37 -2.62
N PRO A 60 -11.66 20.67 -3.68
CA PRO A 60 -12.42 19.66 -4.40
C PRO A 60 -11.50 18.62 -5.07
N PRO A 61 -11.74 17.30 -4.94
CA PRO A 61 -10.84 16.28 -5.52
C PRO A 61 -10.82 16.29 -7.06
N ASP A 62 -11.95 16.60 -7.67
CA ASP A 62 -12.17 16.61 -9.12
C ASP A 62 -13.33 17.57 -9.46
N LEU A 63 -13.72 17.61 -10.74
CA LEU A 63 -14.83 18.44 -11.21
C LEU A 63 -16.22 17.90 -10.82
N LEU A 64 -16.32 16.60 -10.52
CA LEU A 64 -17.59 15.87 -10.37
C LEU A 64 -18.08 15.83 -8.92
N SER A 65 -17.22 15.44 -8.01
CA SER A 65 -17.48 15.22 -6.58
C SER A 65 -18.24 16.37 -5.91
N PRO A 66 -17.96 17.66 -6.21
CA PRO A 66 -18.68 18.76 -5.58
C PRO A 66 -20.15 18.92 -6.05
N ALA A 67 -20.53 18.25 -7.14
CA ALA A 67 -21.92 18.21 -7.62
C ALA A 67 -22.71 17.02 -7.06
N LEU A 68 -22.05 16.06 -6.41
CA LEU A 68 -22.66 14.82 -5.94
C LEU A 68 -23.18 14.90 -4.50
N PRO A 69 -24.27 14.19 -4.18
CA PRO A 69 -24.69 13.98 -2.79
C PRO A 69 -23.69 13.07 -2.05
N PRO A 70 -23.75 12.99 -0.70
CA PRO A 70 -22.83 12.19 0.11
C PRO A 70 -22.63 10.75 -0.39
N GLN A 71 -23.73 10.03 -0.68
CA GLN A 71 -23.65 8.64 -1.20
C GLN A 71 -22.92 8.55 -2.55
N GLY A 72 -23.09 9.55 -3.43
CA GLY A 72 -22.38 9.61 -4.71
C GLY A 72 -20.87 9.82 -4.52
N LYS A 73 -20.48 10.70 -3.58
CA LYS A 73 -19.07 10.91 -3.20
C LYS A 73 -18.44 9.65 -2.64
N ILE A 74 -19.14 8.95 -1.73
CA ILE A 74 -18.70 7.65 -1.18
C ILE A 74 -18.53 6.65 -2.32
N GLY A 75 -19.55 6.48 -3.17
CA GLY A 75 -19.53 5.55 -4.30
C GLY A 75 -18.36 5.75 -5.26
N MET A 76 -17.97 7.00 -5.54
CA MET A 76 -16.77 7.29 -6.33
C MET A 76 -15.49 6.89 -5.59
N ARG A 77 -15.35 7.24 -4.32
CA ARG A 77 -14.13 6.98 -3.55
C ARG A 77 -13.87 5.51 -3.28
N VAL A 78 -14.90 4.70 -3.02
CA VAL A 78 -14.73 3.25 -2.85
C VAL A 78 -14.16 2.56 -4.10
N THR A 79 -14.28 3.19 -5.29
CA THR A 79 -13.66 2.70 -6.54
C THR A 79 -12.24 3.21 -6.77
N GLY A 80 -11.72 4.06 -5.86
CA GLY A 80 -10.39 4.64 -5.92
C GLY A 80 -10.31 5.97 -6.67
N ARG A 81 -11.44 6.68 -6.82
CA ARG A 81 -11.47 8.06 -7.34
C ARG A 81 -11.48 9.06 -6.20
N GLY A 82 -10.34 9.71 -5.97
CA GLY A 82 -10.14 10.71 -4.93
C GLY A 82 -9.26 11.86 -5.42
N TRP A 83 -8.42 12.41 -4.53
CA TRP A 83 -7.53 13.50 -4.89
C TRP A 83 -6.33 13.00 -5.70
N ASN A 84 -6.13 13.59 -6.89
CA ASN A 84 -4.91 13.41 -7.66
C ASN A 84 -3.87 14.43 -7.19
N TRP A 85 -2.95 14.00 -6.33
CA TRP A 85 -1.88 14.87 -5.81
C TRP A 85 -0.52 14.23 -5.98
N MET A 86 0.55 15.02 -6.12
CA MET A 86 1.91 14.48 -6.16
C MET A 86 2.93 15.45 -5.58
N PRO A 87 3.92 14.95 -4.82
CA PRO A 87 5.09 15.74 -4.50
C PRO A 87 6.06 15.78 -5.68
N LEU A 88 6.54 16.97 -6.05
CA LEU A 88 7.53 17.14 -7.12
C LEU A 88 8.62 18.11 -6.69
N MET A 89 9.86 17.75 -6.98
CA MET A 89 10.97 18.68 -6.89
C MET A 89 10.78 19.82 -7.90
N VAL A 90 11.10 21.05 -7.51
CA VAL A 90 10.89 22.23 -8.35
C VAL A 90 11.64 22.16 -9.68
N SER A 91 12.81 21.50 -9.74
CA SER A 91 13.53 21.25 -10.99
C SER A 91 12.80 20.30 -11.94
N GLU A 92 12.09 19.30 -11.41
CA GLU A 92 11.28 18.39 -12.22
C GLU A 92 9.98 19.06 -12.68
N LEU A 93 9.35 19.87 -11.83
CA LEU A 93 8.20 20.68 -12.20
C LEU A 93 8.50 21.58 -13.40
N GLU A 94 9.65 22.23 -13.40
CA GLU A 94 10.07 23.15 -14.48
C GLU A 94 10.19 22.48 -15.86
N LYS A 95 10.25 21.14 -15.92
CA LYS A 95 10.29 20.36 -17.17
C LYS A 95 8.90 20.00 -17.70
N ILE A 96 7.84 20.19 -16.91
CA ILE A 96 6.47 19.79 -17.25
C ILE A 96 5.76 20.92 -18.01
N ASN A 97 5.08 20.55 -19.09
CA ASN A 97 4.13 21.39 -19.81
C ASN A 97 2.71 20.83 -19.64
N ILE A 98 1.77 21.68 -19.24
CA ILE A 98 0.36 21.29 -19.07
C ILE A 98 -0.28 21.10 -20.45
N SER A 99 -0.91 19.94 -20.66
CA SER A 99 -1.63 19.60 -21.89
C SER A 99 -3.14 19.82 -21.76
N GLU A 100 -3.82 19.89 -22.90
CA GLU A 100 -5.28 19.98 -22.97
C GLU A 100 -6.00 18.75 -22.37
N THR A 101 -5.34 17.60 -22.28
CA THR A 101 -5.91 16.34 -21.76
C THR A 101 -5.97 16.27 -20.24
N ALA A 102 -5.25 17.16 -19.55
CA ALA A 102 -5.29 17.32 -18.10
C ALA A 102 -5.04 18.80 -17.74
N PRO A 103 -5.97 19.72 -18.04
CA PRO A 103 -5.69 21.16 -18.04
C PRO A 103 -5.82 21.81 -16.65
N PHE A 104 -6.40 21.13 -15.66
CA PHE A 104 -6.75 21.70 -14.36
C PHE A 104 -5.66 21.42 -13.32
N TRP A 105 -4.82 22.43 -13.04
CA TRP A 105 -3.69 22.32 -12.12
C TRP A 105 -3.76 23.32 -10.96
N VAL A 106 -3.39 22.84 -9.78
CA VAL A 106 -3.14 23.61 -8.57
C VAL A 106 -1.73 23.30 -8.08
N ALA A 107 -0.88 24.31 -8.00
CA ALA A 107 0.47 24.19 -7.47
C ALA A 107 0.52 24.76 -6.05
N ILE A 108 1.14 24.04 -5.12
CA ILE A 108 1.27 24.43 -3.72
C ILE A 108 2.75 24.48 -3.38
N SER A 109 3.25 25.62 -2.90
CA SER A 109 4.64 25.77 -2.47
C SER A 109 4.75 26.54 -1.17
N GLY A 110 5.68 26.13 -0.30
CA GLY A 110 6.09 26.93 0.85
C GLY A 110 7.12 27.99 0.43
N HIS A 111 8.32 27.89 1.01
CA HIS A 111 9.49 28.75 0.83
C HIS A 111 9.52 29.72 -0.36
N ALA A 112 9.86 30.98 -0.07
CA ALA A 112 9.96 32.06 -1.04
C ALA A 112 10.79 31.73 -2.30
N ALA A 113 11.89 30.98 -2.16
CA ALA A 113 12.72 30.56 -3.28
C ALA A 113 12.00 29.58 -4.21
N VAL A 114 11.36 28.54 -3.64
CA VAL A 114 10.54 27.57 -4.37
C VAL A 114 9.32 28.28 -4.97
N ALA A 115 8.60 29.09 -4.19
CA ALA A 115 7.45 29.85 -4.66
C ALA A 115 7.75 30.76 -5.85
N LYS A 116 8.91 31.43 -5.86
CA LYS A 116 9.35 32.27 -6.99
C LYS A 116 9.59 31.45 -8.25
N ARG A 117 10.20 30.27 -8.12
CA ARG A 117 10.41 29.33 -9.24
C ARG A 117 9.09 28.76 -9.74
N THR A 118 8.21 28.30 -8.83
CA THR A 118 6.86 27.83 -9.15
C THR A 118 6.06 28.91 -9.90
N LYS A 119 6.06 30.17 -9.43
CA LYS A 119 5.33 31.25 -10.12
C LYS A 119 5.86 31.50 -11.54
N ARG A 120 7.18 31.43 -11.72
CA ARG A 120 7.80 31.54 -13.05
C ARG A 120 7.36 30.40 -13.95
N TRP A 121 7.36 29.17 -13.45
CA TRP A 121 6.84 28.02 -14.18
C TRP A 121 5.35 28.21 -14.55
N CYS A 122 4.50 28.61 -13.60
CA CYS A 122 3.07 28.90 -13.86
C CYS A 122 2.89 29.93 -14.99
N SER A 123 3.71 30.98 -15.04
CA SER A 123 3.62 32.03 -16.08
C SER A 123 3.96 31.57 -17.49
N ARG A 124 4.66 30.42 -17.63
CA ARG A 124 5.05 29.84 -18.92
C ARG A 124 4.03 28.83 -19.44
N GLN A 125 3.06 28.42 -18.63
CA GLN A 125 2.08 27.42 -19.01
C GLN A 125 1.03 27.98 -19.96
N SER A 126 0.62 27.16 -20.93
CA SER A 126 -0.45 27.50 -21.87
C SER A 126 -1.81 27.62 -21.19
N PHE A 127 -2.00 26.86 -20.10
CA PHE A 127 -3.19 26.89 -19.26
C PHE A 127 -2.90 27.58 -17.93
N PRO A 128 -3.83 28.39 -17.40
CA PRO A 128 -3.68 29.00 -16.07
C PRO A 128 -3.49 27.94 -14.98
N VAL A 129 -2.56 28.19 -14.06
CA VAL A 129 -2.33 27.35 -12.86
C VAL A 129 -2.71 28.15 -11.62
N PHE A 130 -3.42 27.54 -10.69
CA PHE A 130 -3.73 28.17 -9.39
C PHE A 130 -2.59 27.92 -8.42
N HIS A 131 -1.89 28.96 -8.01
CA HIS A 131 -0.71 28.84 -7.14
C HIS A 131 -1.04 29.23 -5.69
N ILE A 132 -0.99 28.26 -4.78
CA ILE A 132 -1.14 28.46 -3.34
C ILE A 132 0.25 28.56 -2.72
N THR A 133 0.52 29.62 -1.97
CA THR A 133 1.82 29.78 -1.30
C THR A 133 1.73 30.69 -0.09
N ASP A 134 2.56 30.42 0.93
CA ASP A 134 2.80 31.33 2.05
C ASP A 134 3.57 32.60 1.62
N GLY A 135 4.19 32.58 0.45
CA GLY A 135 4.88 33.71 -0.17
C GLY A 135 3.93 34.75 -0.79
N TYR A 136 4.50 35.91 -1.13
CA TYR A 136 3.75 37.07 -1.66
C TYR A 136 3.36 36.97 -3.16
N LEU A 137 3.69 35.87 -3.84
CA LEU A 137 3.57 35.74 -5.30
C LEU A 137 2.46 34.78 -5.77
N GLY A 138 1.75 34.12 -4.85
CA GLY A 138 0.68 33.19 -5.17
C GLY A 138 -0.65 33.86 -5.48
N ASP A 139 -1.60 33.07 -5.99
CA ASP A 139 -2.99 33.48 -6.22
C ASP A 139 -3.84 33.37 -4.93
N ALA A 140 -3.37 32.60 -3.94
CA ALA A 140 -3.94 32.52 -2.60
C ALA A 140 -2.90 32.14 -1.55
N ARG A 141 -3.10 32.61 -0.31
CA ARG A 141 -2.39 32.12 0.87
C ARG A 141 -3.00 30.81 1.38
N PRO A 142 -2.27 30.01 2.19
CA PRO A 142 -2.85 28.88 2.89
C PRO A 142 -4.09 29.32 3.70
N GLY A 143 -5.17 28.54 3.63
CA GLY A 143 -6.47 28.85 4.25
C GLY A 143 -7.36 29.81 3.45
N GLU A 144 -6.82 30.61 2.52
CA GLU A 144 -7.64 31.44 1.62
C GLU A 144 -8.13 30.67 0.40
N ALA A 145 -7.42 29.61 0.00
CA ALA A 145 -7.83 28.72 -1.06
C ALA A 145 -9.05 27.92 -0.59
N ASN A 146 -10.17 28.14 -1.27
CA ASN A 146 -11.42 27.47 -0.99
C ASN A 146 -12.11 27.04 -2.27
N ARG A 147 -13.17 26.26 -2.12
CA ARG A 147 -13.96 25.72 -3.21
C ARG A 147 -14.38 26.75 -4.25
N GLU A 148 -14.88 27.92 -3.85
CA GLU A 148 -15.34 28.93 -4.81
C GLU A 148 -14.18 29.58 -5.58
N ARG A 149 -13.03 29.81 -4.92
CA ARG A 149 -11.82 30.27 -5.63
C ARG A 149 -11.34 29.25 -6.65
N ILE A 150 -11.35 27.95 -6.31
CA ILE A 150 -11.04 26.89 -7.26
C ILE A 150 -12.05 26.86 -8.40
N ARG A 151 -13.36 26.93 -8.13
CA ARG A 151 -14.40 26.98 -9.17
C ARG A 151 -14.16 28.11 -10.17
N ARG A 152 -13.84 29.31 -9.68
CA ARG A 152 -13.50 30.46 -10.51
C ARG A 152 -12.24 30.24 -11.34
N HIS A 153 -11.23 29.58 -10.76
CA HIS A 153 -10.03 29.18 -11.49
C HIS A 153 -10.35 28.21 -12.63
N LEU A 154 -11.11 27.15 -12.37
CA LEU A 154 -11.51 26.16 -13.38
C LEU A 154 -12.24 26.82 -14.56
N ARG A 155 -13.13 27.78 -14.30
CA ARG A 155 -13.78 28.58 -15.37
C ARG A 155 -12.78 29.35 -16.25
N LYS A 156 -11.72 29.91 -15.66
CA LYS A 156 -10.66 30.59 -16.42
C LYS A 156 -9.89 29.62 -17.31
N VAL A 157 -9.63 28.40 -16.81
CA VAL A 157 -8.99 27.34 -17.60
C VAL A 157 -9.89 26.93 -18.78
N MET A 158 -11.19 26.77 -18.56
CA MET A 158 -12.17 26.43 -19.61
C MET A 158 -12.17 27.45 -20.77
N GLN A 159 -12.01 28.74 -20.46
CA GLN A 159 -11.92 29.81 -21.48
C GLN A 159 -10.66 29.72 -22.35
N ARG A 160 -9.63 29.00 -21.92
CA ARG A 160 -8.36 28.81 -22.62
C ARG A 160 -8.28 27.52 -23.43
N LEU A 161 -9.30 26.65 -23.36
CA LEU A 161 -9.33 25.43 -24.16
C LEU A 161 -9.35 25.75 -25.66
N PRO A 162 -8.48 25.12 -26.47
CA PRO A 162 -8.37 25.42 -27.90
C PRO A 162 -9.64 25.04 -28.65
N ARG A 163 -9.92 25.68 -29.80
CA ARG A 163 -11.11 25.38 -30.61
C ARG A 163 -11.19 23.92 -31.08
N SER A 164 -10.05 23.24 -31.18
CA SER A 164 -9.94 21.81 -31.49
C SER A 164 -10.42 20.89 -30.37
N PHE A 165 -10.62 21.40 -29.15
CA PHE A 165 -11.10 20.59 -28.02
C PHE A 165 -12.55 20.14 -28.27
N PRO A 166 -12.89 18.85 -28.04
CA PRO A 166 -14.20 18.30 -28.39
C PRO A 166 -15.38 19.10 -27.79
N PRO A 167 -16.33 19.60 -28.60
CA PRO A 167 -17.42 20.46 -28.12
C PRO A 167 -18.31 19.80 -27.06
N VAL A 168 -18.63 18.51 -27.23
CA VAL A 168 -19.44 17.74 -26.26
C VAL A 168 -18.74 17.64 -24.91
N LEU A 169 -17.44 17.28 -24.89
CA LEU A 169 -16.67 17.25 -23.65
C LEU A 169 -16.58 18.62 -23.00
N ARG A 170 -16.42 19.69 -23.80
CA ARG A 170 -16.40 21.06 -23.27
C ARG A 170 -17.72 21.42 -22.59
N ALA A 171 -18.85 21.09 -23.20
CA ALA A 171 -20.17 21.32 -22.62
C ALA A 171 -20.32 20.56 -21.29
N ASN A 172 -19.99 19.25 -21.29
CA ASN A 172 -20.05 18.41 -20.10
C ASN A 172 -19.17 18.95 -18.95
N LEU A 173 -17.94 19.36 -19.23
CA LEU A 173 -17.07 19.96 -18.21
C LEU A 173 -17.62 21.27 -17.66
N GLY A 174 -18.22 22.10 -18.53
CA GLY A 174 -18.94 23.31 -18.13
C GLY A 174 -20.09 23.00 -17.19
N GLU A 175 -20.94 22.03 -17.54
CA GLU A 175 -22.05 21.59 -16.68
C GLU A 175 -21.57 21.04 -15.33
N MET A 176 -20.48 20.26 -15.30
CA MET A 176 -19.89 19.76 -14.06
C MET A 176 -19.45 20.92 -13.14
N ILE A 177 -18.73 21.91 -13.68
CA ILE A 177 -18.26 23.08 -12.91
C ILE A 177 -19.44 23.94 -12.46
N GLU A 178 -20.47 24.10 -13.29
CA GLU A 178 -21.63 24.90 -12.94
C GLU A 178 -22.60 24.20 -11.98
N GLY A 179 -22.62 22.87 -11.99
CA GLY A 179 -23.44 22.03 -11.13
C GLY A 179 -22.97 21.91 -9.68
N TRP A 180 -21.86 22.57 -9.30
CA TRP A 180 -21.35 22.55 -7.92
C TRP A 180 -22.37 23.12 -6.92
N ARG A 181 -22.68 22.33 -5.87
CA ARG A 181 -23.66 22.67 -4.82
C ARG A 181 -23.03 22.74 -3.44
N ALA A 182 -23.56 23.54 -2.52
CA ALA A 182 -23.13 23.50 -1.12
C ALA A 182 -23.18 22.07 -0.57
N ASP A 183 -22.24 21.74 0.32
CA ASP A 183 -22.20 20.40 0.91
C ASP A 183 -23.44 20.18 1.80
N GLU A 184 -24.08 19.02 1.61
CA GLU A 184 -25.17 18.58 2.44
C GLU A 184 -24.58 17.98 3.72
N ASN A 185 -24.65 18.73 4.81
CA ASN A 185 -24.10 18.30 6.09
C ASN A 185 -25.00 17.25 6.74
N PHE A 186 -24.39 16.22 7.32
CA PHE A 186 -25.11 15.22 8.11
C PHE A 186 -24.42 14.98 9.48
N PRO A 187 -25.19 14.71 10.54
CA PRO A 187 -24.63 14.50 11.87
C PRO A 187 -23.94 13.14 11.97
N LEU A 188 -22.96 13.05 12.88
CA LEU A 188 -22.28 11.81 13.22
C LEU A 188 -22.98 11.09 14.40
N SER A 189 -22.85 9.78 14.47
CA SER A 189 -23.38 8.96 15.58
C SER A 189 -22.64 9.13 16.91
N PHE A 190 -21.51 9.84 16.89
CA PHE A 190 -20.61 10.06 18.02
C PHE A 190 -20.05 11.49 17.99
N THR A 191 -19.49 11.94 19.12
CA THR A 191 -18.81 13.24 19.21
C THR A 191 -17.42 13.12 18.57
N PRO A 192 -17.08 13.89 17.52
CA PRO A 192 -15.77 13.82 16.87
C PRO A 192 -14.65 14.20 17.85
N ARG A 193 -13.65 13.31 17.98
CA ARG A 193 -12.55 13.44 18.93
C ARG A 193 -11.23 13.51 18.18
N SER A 194 -10.66 14.71 18.06
CA SER A 194 -9.49 15.01 17.23
C SER A 194 -8.17 14.61 17.88
N HIS A 195 -7.42 13.74 17.21
CA HIS A 195 -6.04 13.38 17.55
C HIS A 195 -5.38 12.70 16.34
N ASN A 196 -4.06 12.56 16.36
CA ASN A 196 -3.31 11.86 15.32
C ASN A 196 -3.77 10.41 15.07
N CYS A 197 -4.48 9.77 16.01
CA CYS A 197 -5.02 8.41 15.83
C CYS A 197 -6.40 8.36 15.17
N THR A 198 -7.19 9.43 15.24
CA THR A 198 -8.56 9.50 14.72
C THR A 198 -8.68 10.41 13.49
N LEU A 199 -7.73 11.34 13.31
CA LEU A 199 -7.73 12.33 12.23
C LEU A 199 -8.01 11.71 10.84
N PRO A 200 -7.40 10.57 10.43
CA PRO A 200 -7.72 9.97 9.14
C PRO A 200 -9.20 9.60 8.95
N ASN A 201 -9.86 9.10 10.00
CA ASN A 201 -11.29 8.78 9.95
C ASN A 201 -12.13 10.05 9.91
N LEU A 202 -11.83 11.03 10.77
CA LEU A 202 -12.57 12.29 10.81
C LEU A 202 -12.49 13.01 9.46
N VAL A 203 -11.31 13.09 8.85
CA VAL A 203 -11.13 13.64 7.51
C VAL A 203 -11.92 12.86 6.46
N THR A 204 -11.92 11.52 6.52
CA THR A 204 -12.68 10.67 5.59
C THR A 204 -14.18 10.94 5.66
N LEU A 205 -14.71 11.15 6.87
CA LEU A 205 -16.10 11.51 7.13
C LEU A 205 -16.41 12.94 6.66
N GLN A 206 -15.58 13.91 7.05
CA GLN A 206 -15.73 15.31 6.66
C GLN A 206 -15.77 15.47 5.14
N ALA A 207 -14.90 14.71 4.46
CA ALA A 207 -14.77 14.75 3.01
C ALA A 207 -16.07 14.39 2.27
N VAL A 208 -17.03 13.69 2.88
CA VAL A 208 -18.35 13.37 2.28
C VAL A 208 -19.48 14.26 2.79
N GLY A 209 -19.20 15.21 3.69
CA GLY A 209 -20.20 16.12 4.27
C GLY A 209 -20.57 15.80 5.73
N ALA A 210 -19.79 15.01 6.46
CA ALA A 210 -20.06 14.84 7.89
C ALA A 210 -19.83 16.16 8.64
N ASP A 211 -20.75 16.50 9.54
CA ASP A 211 -20.66 17.70 10.37
C ASP A 211 -19.62 17.52 11.48
N MET A 212 -18.61 18.39 11.47
CA MET A 212 -17.53 18.44 12.46
C MET A 212 -17.70 19.58 13.48
N SER A 213 -18.87 20.23 13.53
CA SER A 213 -19.13 21.37 14.41
C SER A 213 -18.99 21.06 15.91
N ALA A 214 -19.24 19.81 16.30
CA ALA A 214 -19.10 19.30 17.67
C ALA A 214 -17.71 18.70 17.99
N GLU A 215 -16.71 18.88 17.11
CA GLU A 215 -15.38 18.32 17.29
C GLU A 215 -14.69 18.86 18.56
N ILE A 216 -14.16 17.94 19.36
CA ILE A 216 -13.36 18.23 20.55
C ILE A 216 -11.97 17.60 20.45
N ALA A 217 -10.99 18.14 21.16
CA ALA A 217 -9.66 17.54 21.22
C ALA A 217 -9.69 16.25 22.07
N LEU A 218 -9.10 15.17 21.57
CA LEU A 218 -8.92 13.93 22.34
C LEU A 218 -7.62 14.04 23.16
N ASN A 219 -7.78 14.24 24.47
CA ASN A 219 -6.67 14.38 25.40
C ASN A 219 -6.99 13.70 26.74
N PRO A 220 -7.03 12.35 26.78
CA PRO A 220 -7.40 11.61 27.97
C PRO A 220 -6.41 11.81 29.12
N LEU A 221 -6.88 11.55 30.34
CA LEU A 221 -6.05 11.55 31.55
C LEU A 221 -4.93 10.49 31.45
N VAL A 222 -3.82 10.74 32.16
CA VAL A 222 -2.71 9.79 32.22
C VAL A 222 -3.20 8.44 32.74
N GLY A 223 -2.84 7.35 32.04
CA GLY A 223 -3.27 6.00 32.39
C GLY A 223 -4.58 5.55 31.75
N ASN A 224 -5.35 6.45 31.10
CA ASN A 224 -6.56 6.07 30.38
C ASN A 224 -6.30 5.93 28.87
N GLU A 225 -5.55 4.89 28.47
CA GLU A 225 -5.35 4.61 27.04
C GLU A 225 -6.62 4.10 26.33
N GLY A 226 -7.61 3.62 27.09
CA GLY A 226 -8.89 3.13 26.57
C GLY A 226 -9.64 4.18 25.77
N GLU A 227 -9.64 5.44 26.21
CA GLU A 227 -10.31 6.52 25.47
C GLU A 227 -9.75 6.73 24.04
N PHE A 228 -8.46 6.42 23.80
CA PHE A 228 -7.90 6.44 22.45
C PHE A 228 -8.46 5.30 21.60
N VAL A 229 -8.61 4.12 22.19
CA VAL A 229 -9.18 2.93 21.54
C VAL A 229 -10.64 3.18 21.20
N ASP A 230 -11.43 3.69 22.14
CA ASP A 230 -12.85 4.00 21.95
C ASP A 230 -13.05 4.99 20.80
N ALA A 231 -12.24 6.05 20.75
CA ALA A 231 -12.34 7.06 19.69
C ALA A 231 -11.95 6.50 18.30
N ILE A 232 -10.96 5.58 18.25
CA ILE A 232 -10.61 4.87 17.02
C ILE A 232 -11.75 3.95 16.60
N GLU A 233 -12.36 3.22 17.54
CA GLU A 233 -13.46 2.31 17.28
C GLU A 233 -14.70 3.03 16.72
N GLU A 234 -15.21 4.04 17.43
CA GLU A 234 -16.40 4.80 17.04
C GLU A 234 -16.24 5.36 15.62
N SER A 235 -15.11 6.03 15.37
CA SER A 235 -14.83 6.63 14.07
C SER A 235 -14.61 5.57 12.96
N THR A 236 -14.06 4.41 13.30
CA THR A 236 -13.88 3.29 12.35
C THR A 236 -15.23 2.68 11.96
N LEU A 237 -16.10 2.43 12.94
CA LEU A 237 -17.43 1.87 12.72
C LEU A 237 -18.29 2.79 11.87
N GLU A 238 -18.22 4.11 12.09
CA GLU A 238 -18.96 5.08 11.30
C GLU A 238 -18.53 5.07 9.82
N VAL A 239 -17.22 5.06 9.55
CA VAL A 239 -16.70 4.98 8.17
C VAL A 239 -17.15 3.68 7.49
N LEU A 240 -17.04 2.54 8.17
CA LEU A 240 -17.47 1.25 7.63
C LEU A 240 -18.98 1.18 7.41
N ALA A 241 -19.78 1.76 8.30
CA ALA A 241 -21.24 1.83 8.18
C ALA A 241 -21.65 2.64 6.95
N LEU A 242 -21.08 3.85 6.78
CA LEU A 242 -21.31 4.68 5.60
C LEU A 242 -20.83 4.00 4.32
N ARG A 243 -19.70 3.31 4.36
CA ARG A 243 -19.18 2.55 3.20
C ARG A 243 -20.14 1.42 2.80
N ALA A 244 -20.77 0.76 3.77
CA ALA A 244 -21.73 -0.31 3.50
C ALA A 244 -22.98 0.18 2.76
N THR A 245 -23.37 1.46 2.91
CA THR A 245 -24.52 2.05 2.21
C THR A 245 -24.38 2.04 0.68
N VAL A 246 -23.16 1.95 0.16
CA VAL A 246 -22.88 1.93 -1.29
C VAL A 246 -22.43 0.57 -1.81
N ALA A 247 -22.50 -0.50 -1.01
CA ALA A 247 -21.99 -1.82 -1.38
C ALA A 247 -22.70 -2.45 -2.61
N GLY A 248 -23.90 -1.96 -2.96
CA GLY A 248 -24.70 -2.47 -4.08
C GLY A 248 -24.74 -1.58 -5.33
N ILE A 249 -23.97 -0.48 -5.39
CA ILE A 249 -24.06 0.43 -6.54
C ILE A 249 -23.60 -0.27 -7.84
N PRO A 250 -24.27 -0.03 -8.99
CA PRO A 250 -23.92 -0.69 -10.26
C PRO A 250 -22.46 -0.53 -10.68
N ALA A 251 -21.84 0.61 -10.36
CA ALA A 251 -20.45 0.91 -10.68
C ALA A 251 -19.46 -0.15 -10.14
N LEU A 252 -19.79 -0.82 -9.02
CA LEU A 252 -18.92 -1.84 -8.41
C LEU A 252 -18.82 -3.13 -9.24
N ARG A 253 -19.75 -3.35 -10.18
CA ARG A 253 -19.68 -4.49 -11.11
C ARG A 253 -18.54 -4.34 -12.12
N VAL A 254 -18.14 -3.09 -12.39
CA VAL A 254 -17.12 -2.74 -13.38
C VAL A 254 -15.84 -2.23 -12.72
N GLN A 255 -15.96 -1.60 -11.54
CA GLN A 255 -14.84 -1.07 -10.77
C GLN A 255 -14.85 -1.67 -9.35
N PRO A 256 -14.06 -2.74 -9.11
CA PRO A 256 -13.98 -3.38 -7.81
C PRO A 256 -13.57 -2.39 -6.70
N GLN A 257 -14.11 -2.62 -5.50
CA GLN A 257 -13.82 -1.81 -4.33
C GLN A 257 -12.33 -1.85 -3.98
N THR A 258 -11.78 -0.70 -3.58
CA THR A 258 -10.47 -0.62 -2.90
C THR A 258 -10.56 -1.25 -1.51
N PRO A 259 -9.43 -1.52 -0.83
CA PRO A 259 -9.40 -1.87 0.58
C PRO A 259 -10.27 -0.92 1.43
N ASP A 260 -11.03 -1.49 2.34
CA ASP A 260 -11.93 -0.76 3.25
C ASP A 260 -11.27 -0.41 4.58
N VAL A 261 -10.14 -1.04 4.91
CA VAL A 261 -9.39 -0.79 6.14
C VAL A 261 -7.94 -0.45 5.81
N ILE A 262 -7.44 0.62 6.43
CA ILE A 262 -6.02 0.98 6.51
C ILE A 262 -5.56 0.73 7.95
N VAL A 263 -4.55 -0.09 8.15
CA VAL A 263 -3.91 -0.28 9.46
C VAL A 263 -2.57 0.41 9.44
N ALA A 264 -2.39 1.40 10.31
CA ALA A 264 -1.20 2.24 10.33
C ALA A 264 -0.46 2.12 11.67
N ALA A 265 0.86 2.17 11.64
CA ALA A 265 1.68 2.31 12.84
C ALA A 265 2.72 3.42 12.66
N PRO A 266 3.05 4.18 13.72
CA PRO A 266 4.15 5.13 13.66
C PRO A 266 5.45 4.35 13.43
N ALA A 267 6.28 4.76 12.48
CA ALA A 267 7.52 4.05 12.18
C ALA A 267 8.74 4.92 12.38
N ALA A 268 9.90 4.27 12.49
CA ALA A 268 11.22 4.88 12.55
C ALA A 268 12.24 3.83 12.12
N TYR A 269 13.34 4.29 11.52
CA TYR A 269 14.44 3.46 11.09
C TYR A 269 14.94 2.55 12.20
N SER A 270 15.44 1.38 11.81
CA SER A 270 15.84 0.33 12.76
C SER A 270 17.04 0.77 13.60
N HIS A 271 17.96 1.55 13.03
CA HIS A 271 19.11 2.10 13.76
C HIS A 271 18.70 3.09 14.85
N PHE A 272 17.54 3.75 14.72
CA PHE A 272 16.99 4.62 15.77
C PHE A 272 16.70 3.84 17.06
N ARG A 273 16.51 2.52 16.99
CA ARG A 273 16.19 1.67 18.14
C ARG A 273 17.43 1.11 18.82
N VAL A 274 18.62 1.36 18.27
CA VAL A 274 19.88 0.95 18.88
C VAL A 274 20.23 1.89 20.03
N ARG A 275 20.78 1.33 21.12
CA ARG A 275 21.22 2.12 22.27
C ARG A 275 22.32 3.10 21.84
N MET A 276 22.07 4.39 22.02
CA MET A 276 23.02 5.43 21.68
C MET A 276 24.29 5.33 22.54
N ARG A 277 25.47 5.37 21.88
CA ARG A 277 26.77 5.47 22.59
C ARG A 277 26.90 6.85 23.26
N ARG A 278 27.64 6.92 24.37
CA ARG A 278 27.93 8.21 25.01
C ARG A 278 28.85 9.02 24.10
N SER A 279 28.32 10.08 23.50
CA SER A 279 29.09 11.15 22.85
C SER A 279 29.19 12.35 23.80
N VAL A 280 30.32 13.07 23.73
CA VAL A 280 30.63 14.26 24.55
C VAL A 280 30.03 15.53 23.94
N ASP A 281 29.72 15.54 22.63
CA ASP A 281 29.34 16.75 21.87
C ASP A 281 27.84 16.92 21.61
N LEU A 282 26.97 16.19 22.33
CA LEU A 282 25.52 16.30 22.12
C LEU A 282 24.91 17.44 22.95
N PRO A 283 23.97 18.23 22.38
CA PRO A 283 23.23 19.23 23.14
C PRO A 283 22.50 18.62 24.35
N ALA A 284 22.34 19.41 25.40
CA ALA A 284 21.58 19.01 26.59
C ALA A 284 20.18 18.48 26.20
N GLY A 285 19.71 17.44 26.89
CA GLY A 285 18.39 16.81 26.73
C GLY A 285 18.20 15.99 25.44
N PHE A 286 19.16 15.99 24.51
CA PHE A 286 19.06 15.22 23.26
C PHE A 286 18.94 13.72 23.52
N ARG A 287 19.79 13.17 24.40
CA ARG A 287 19.83 11.74 24.68
C ARG A 287 18.56 11.28 25.39
N GLU A 288 18.09 12.07 26.34
CA GLU A 288 16.91 11.79 27.15
C GLU A 288 15.65 11.78 26.27
N ALA A 289 15.54 12.72 25.33
CA ALA A 289 14.46 12.76 24.35
C ALA A 289 14.44 11.50 23.46
N ILE A 290 15.61 11.05 23.00
CA ILE A 290 15.74 9.82 22.19
C ILE A 290 15.37 8.59 23.02
N GLN A 291 15.84 8.47 24.26
CA GLN A 291 15.50 7.36 25.15
C GLN A 291 14.00 7.30 25.46
N LEU A 292 13.36 8.46 25.64
CA LEU A 292 11.92 8.55 25.85
C LEU A 292 11.16 7.98 24.64
N GLN A 293 11.53 8.41 23.43
CA GLN A 293 10.94 7.93 22.17
C GLN A 293 11.16 6.42 21.95
N GLN A 294 12.37 5.92 22.23
CA GLN A 294 12.69 4.48 22.09
C GLN A 294 11.87 3.57 23.02
N ARG A 295 11.36 4.09 24.14
CA ARG A 295 10.56 3.32 25.12
C ARG A 295 9.05 3.57 24.99
N GLN A 296 8.61 4.42 24.06
CA GLN A 296 7.19 4.68 23.87
C GLN A 296 6.49 3.43 23.34
N THR A 297 5.53 2.91 24.09
CA THR A 297 4.67 1.79 23.67
C THR A 297 3.23 2.22 23.37
N GLY A 298 2.75 3.28 24.00
CA GLY A 298 1.36 3.74 23.92
C GLY A 298 1.11 4.85 22.89
N TYR A 299 -0.10 5.40 22.91
CA TYR A 299 -0.46 6.58 22.11
C TYR A 299 0.12 7.88 22.68
N ARG A 300 0.39 7.90 23.99
CA ARG A 300 0.95 9.04 24.71
C ARG A 300 2.41 8.79 25.11
N MET A 301 3.20 9.85 25.12
CA MET A 301 4.55 9.83 25.69
C MET A 301 4.46 9.88 27.23
N MET A 302 4.97 8.85 27.90
CA MET A 302 5.01 8.76 29.35
C MET A 302 6.39 9.17 29.89
N ILE A 303 6.44 10.31 30.58
CA ILE A 303 7.67 10.84 31.20
C ILE A 303 7.91 10.20 32.58
N GLU A 304 6.83 9.73 33.23
CA GLU A 304 6.89 9.04 34.52
C GLU A 304 7.70 7.74 34.39
N GLY A 305 8.71 7.56 35.25
CA GLY A 305 9.65 6.43 35.19
C GLY A 305 11.01 6.76 34.56
N PHE A 306 11.24 8.00 34.11
CA PHE A 306 12.55 8.47 33.70
C PHE A 306 13.22 9.33 34.77
N SER A 307 14.49 9.02 35.07
CA SER A 307 15.33 9.76 36.00
C SER A 307 16.20 10.78 35.26
N PHE A 308 15.59 11.87 34.79
CA PHE A 308 16.32 13.03 34.30
C PHE A 308 15.72 14.35 34.83
N PRO A 309 16.52 15.43 34.97
CA PRO A 309 16.03 16.74 35.41
C PRO A 309 14.94 17.28 34.47
N ARG A 310 13.80 17.75 35.00
CA ARG A 310 12.66 18.23 34.19
C ARG A 310 13.03 19.41 33.30
N GLU A 311 14.04 20.19 33.68
CA GLU A 311 14.57 21.32 32.92
C GLU A 311 15.08 20.90 31.55
N LEU A 312 15.51 19.63 31.39
CA LEU A 312 15.95 19.09 30.09
C LEU A 312 14.85 19.05 29.05
N ILE A 313 13.56 19.03 29.42
CA ILE A 313 12.45 19.07 28.47
C ILE A 313 12.45 20.39 27.68
N PHE A 314 12.94 21.47 28.29
CA PHE A 314 13.02 22.79 27.67
C PHE A 314 14.37 23.04 26.96
N SER A 315 15.28 22.06 26.99
CA SER A 315 16.59 22.20 26.35
C SER A 315 16.50 22.19 24.82
N PRO A 316 17.44 22.84 24.11
CA PRO A 316 17.46 22.84 22.64
C PRO A 316 17.56 21.43 22.03
N GLY A 317 18.31 20.52 22.66
CA GLY A 317 18.46 19.14 22.18
C GLY A 317 17.16 18.36 22.25
N TRP A 318 16.40 18.51 23.34
CA TRP A 318 15.09 17.90 23.49
C TRP A 318 14.08 18.42 22.48
N GLN A 319 13.97 19.75 22.36
CA GLN A 319 13.04 20.41 21.44
C GLN A 319 13.35 20.05 19.98
N THR A 320 14.61 19.90 19.61
CA THR A 320 15.03 19.45 18.27
C THR A 320 14.51 18.05 17.97
N VAL A 321 14.78 17.09 18.86
CA VAL A 321 14.35 15.67 18.69
C VAL A 321 12.83 15.57 18.62
N MET A 322 12.13 16.17 19.58
CA MET A 322 10.67 16.13 19.65
C MET A 322 10.01 16.87 18.49
N GLY A 323 10.58 18.01 18.08
CA GLY A 323 10.10 18.81 16.96
C GLY A 323 10.17 18.04 15.64
N ILE A 324 11.32 17.45 15.32
CA ILE A 324 11.48 16.64 14.09
C ILE A 324 10.52 15.45 14.13
N ARG A 325 10.48 14.71 15.24
CA ARG A 325 9.62 13.52 15.36
C ARG A 325 8.14 13.87 15.24
N GLY A 326 7.71 14.97 15.87
CA GLY A 326 6.35 15.47 15.78
C GLY A 326 5.94 15.80 14.35
N ARG A 327 6.82 16.44 13.58
CA ARG A 327 6.55 16.79 12.17
C ARG A 327 6.44 15.57 11.27
N GLU A 328 7.36 14.60 11.39
CA GLU A 328 7.27 13.36 10.61
C GLU A 328 5.96 12.59 10.88
N LEU A 329 5.58 12.46 12.16
CA LEU A 329 4.34 11.78 12.55
C LEU A 329 3.11 12.52 12.04
N GLN A 330 3.09 13.85 12.11
CA GLN A 330 2.02 14.65 11.54
C GLN A 330 1.93 14.43 10.03
N LEU A 331 3.05 14.49 9.33
CA LEU A 331 3.07 14.31 7.88
C LEU A 331 2.57 12.92 7.46
N GLN A 332 3.06 11.86 8.12
CA GLN A 332 2.57 10.50 7.92
C GLN A 332 1.04 10.43 8.14
N THR A 333 0.54 11.07 9.20
CA THR A 333 -0.89 11.07 9.53
C THR A 333 -1.73 11.78 8.46
N HIS A 334 -1.30 12.94 7.97
CA HIS A 334 -2.01 13.68 6.93
C HIS A 334 -1.98 12.95 5.58
N ALA A 335 -0.86 12.30 5.23
CA ALA A 335 -0.75 11.50 4.03
C ALA A 335 -1.69 10.28 4.07
N ILE A 336 -1.77 9.61 5.22
CA ILE A 336 -2.72 8.52 5.45
C ILE A 336 -4.15 9.05 5.41
N ALA A 337 -4.44 10.21 6.01
CA ALA A 337 -5.78 10.82 5.97
C ALA A 337 -6.23 11.13 4.54
N LEU A 338 -5.34 11.69 3.71
CA LEU A 338 -5.61 11.96 2.30
C LEU A 338 -5.83 10.67 1.50
N ARG A 339 -5.06 9.62 1.78
CA ARG A 339 -5.27 8.29 1.19
C ARG A 339 -6.62 7.70 1.62
N ALA A 340 -6.91 7.68 2.92
CA ALA A 340 -8.14 7.15 3.51
C ALA A 340 -9.37 7.86 2.94
N ALA A 341 -9.35 9.19 2.87
CA ALA A 341 -10.42 9.98 2.28
C ALA A 341 -10.58 9.71 0.78
N SER A 342 -9.48 9.51 0.05
CA SER A 342 -9.52 9.21 -1.40
C SER A 342 -10.12 7.84 -1.72
N THR A 343 -9.97 6.86 -0.82
CA THR A 343 -10.49 5.50 -0.99
C THR A 343 -11.73 5.20 -0.13
N PHE A 344 -12.18 6.17 0.66
CA PHE A 344 -13.19 6.02 1.71
C PHE A 344 -12.95 4.80 2.62
N ALA A 345 -11.73 4.67 3.12
CA ALA A 345 -11.30 3.54 3.95
C ALA A 345 -11.22 3.96 5.43
N ALA A 346 -11.68 3.08 6.32
CA ALA A 346 -11.52 3.27 7.75
C ALA A 346 -10.05 3.04 8.13
N THR A 347 -9.51 3.88 9.00
CA THR A 347 -8.12 3.83 9.45
C THR A 347 -8.06 3.43 10.91
N ILE A 348 -7.31 2.36 11.20
CA ILE A 348 -7.03 1.88 12.54
C ILE A 348 -5.54 2.14 12.81
N ARG A 349 -5.24 3.19 13.58
CA ARG A 349 -3.87 3.49 13.99
C ARG A 349 -3.51 2.65 15.22
N LEU A 350 -2.52 1.79 15.11
CA LEU A 350 -1.96 1.02 16.21
C LEU A 350 -0.97 1.85 17.04
N PRO A 351 -0.77 1.55 18.33
CA PRO A 351 0.14 2.30 19.18
C PRO A 351 1.61 1.98 18.86
N SER A 352 2.54 2.81 19.34
CA SER A 352 3.98 2.67 19.02
C SER A 352 4.57 1.30 19.39
N GLY A 353 4.01 0.63 20.39
CA GLY A 353 4.48 -0.64 20.93
C GLY A 353 4.49 -1.79 19.92
N VAL A 354 3.65 -1.76 18.88
CA VAL A 354 3.65 -2.81 17.83
C VAL A 354 4.96 -2.88 17.05
N ASN A 355 5.77 -1.83 17.15
CA ASN A 355 7.12 -1.80 16.62
C ASN A 355 8.13 -2.50 17.54
N THR A 356 7.78 -2.83 18.78
CA THR A 356 8.71 -3.47 19.70
C THR A 356 8.70 -4.97 19.48
N PHE A 357 9.67 -5.46 18.70
CA PHE A 357 9.73 -6.87 18.31
C PHE A 357 11.08 -7.55 18.65
N PRO A 358 11.48 -7.63 19.93
CA PRO A 358 12.74 -8.29 20.31
C PRO A 358 12.82 -9.74 19.82
N ASP A 359 11.69 -10.44 19.78
CA ASP A 359 11.61 -11.83 19.32
C ASP A 359 11.70 -11.99 17.80
N LEU A 360 11.45 -10.95 17.00
CA LEU A 360 11.57 -11.02 15.54
C LEU A 360 13.01 -11.31 15.13
N ARG A 361 13.99 -10.67 15.78
CA ARG A 361 15.42 -10.94 15.49
C ARG A 361 15.81 -12.37 15.88
N ASN A 362 15.27 -12.89 16.99
CA ASN A 362 15.50 -14.27 17.40
C ASN A 362 14.89 -15.27 16.41
N PHE A 363 13.66 -15.01 15.96
CA PHE A 363 12.95 -15.82 14.98
C PHE A 363 13.66 -15.84 13.62
N THR A 364 13.97 -14.67 13.09
CA THR A 364 14.63 -14.50 11.78
C THR A 364 16.04 -15.12 11.78
N ASN A 365 16.84 -14.91 12.84
CA ASN A 365 18.15 -15.57 12.99
C ASN A 365 18.02 -17.10 13.08
N HIS A 366 17.00 -17.62 13.76
CA HIS A 366 16.77 -19.06 13.88
C HIS A 366 16.40 -19.69 12.53
N ILE A 367 15.57 -19.01 11.72
CA ILE A 367 15.22 -19.48 10.36
C ILE A 367 16.47 -19.56 9.48
N ARG A 368 17.30 -18.51 9.51
CA ARG A 368 18.54 -18.39 8.72
C ARG A 368 19.66 -19.31 9.21
N GLY A 369 19.59 -19.77 10.45
CA GLY A 369 20.58 -20.67 11.05
C GLY A 369 20.60 -22.07 10.44
N LYS A 370 21.67 -22.81 10.69
CA LYS A 370 21.84 -24.20 10.21
C LYS A 370 20.70 -25.11 10.69
N ASN A 371 20.39 -26.14 9.89
CA ASN A 371 19.43 -27.16 10.28
C ASN A 371 19.98 -27.99 11.44
N GLY A 372 19.14 -28.25 12.44
CA GLY A 372 19.48 -29.04 13.62
C GLY A 372 18.24 -29.76 14.18
N PRO A 373 18.44 -30.72 15.10
CA PRO A 373 17.33 -31.42 15.73
C PRO A 373 16.39 -30.41 16.41
N ASN A 374 15.08 -30.62 16.27
CA ASN A 374 14.02 -29.74 16.79
C ASN A 374 13.90 -28.35 16.15
N LYS A 375 14.59 -28.05 15.03
CA LYS A 375 14.46 -26.75 14.33
C LYS A 375 13.00 -26.39 14.06
N LEU A 376 12.19 -27.34 13.62
CA LEU A 376 10.77 -27.15 13.34
C LEU A 376 9.98 -26.68 14.57
N LYS A 377 10.03 -27.44 15.68
CA LYS A 377 9.32 -27.11 16.92
C LYS A 377 9.71 -25.71 17.44
N LYS A 378 11.01 -25.39 17.40
CA LYS A 378 11.52 -24.08 17.81
C LYS A 378 11.06 -22.95 16.88
N THR A 379 10.97 -23.21 15.57
CA THR A 379 10.47 -22.22 14.59
C THR A 379 9.02 -21.86 14.87
N ILE A 380 8.16 -22.87 15.10
CA ILE A 380 6.74 -22.66 15.44
C ILE A 380 6.61 -21.84 16.74
N GLY A 381 7.32 -22.23 17.80
CA GLY A 381 7.26 -21.50 19.07
C GLY A 381 7.81 -20.07 18.99
N LEU A 382 8.82 -19.80 18.16
CA LEU A 382 9.32 -18.44 17.94
C LEU A 382 8.34 -17.59 17.13
N PHE A 383 7.68 -18.15 16.12
CA PHE A 383 6.65 -17.44 15.37
C PHE A 383 5.48 -17.05 16.28
N GLN A 384 4.99 -17.98 17.11
CA GLN A 384 3.96 -17.71 18.10
C GLN A 384 4.36 -16.58 19.06
N LYS A 385 5.62 -16.56 19.54
CA LYS A 385 6.13 -15.46 20.38
C LYS A 385 6.09 -14.11 19.65
N VAL A 386 6.44 -14.07 18.37
CA VAL A 386 6.34 -12.84 17.58
C VAL A 386 4.88 -12.38 17.47
N GLN A 387 3.94 -13.30 17.19
CA GLN A 387 2.52 -12.96 17.16
C GLN A 387 2.00 -12.47 18.53
N SER A 388 2.42 -13.11 19.62
CA SER A 388 2.10 -12.67 20.98
C SER A 388 2.67 -11.29 21.28
N ALA A 389 3.89 -10.98 20.83
CA ALA A 389 4.48 -9.64 21.01
C ALA A 389 3.73 -8.55 20.21
N LEU A 390 3.32 -8.84 18.97
CA LEU A 390 2.49 -7.94 18.18
C LEU A 390 1.14 -7.69 18.87
N THR A 391 0.52 -8.76 19.38
CA THR A 391 -0.79 -8.71 20.04
C THR A 391 -0.72 -8.04 21.40
N ALA A 392 0.36 -8.21 22.17
CA ALA A 392 0.51 -7.59 23.50
C ALA A 392 0.46 -6.04 23.46
N HIS A 393 0.74 -5.45 22.30
CA HIS A 393 0.65 -4.01 22.06
C HIS A 393 -0.58 -3.61 21.23
N CYS A 394 -1.41 -4.55 20.81
CA CYS A 394 -2.68 -4.29 20.15
C CYS A 394 -3.83 -4.63 21.10
N ASN A 395 -4.67 -3.67 21.44
CA ASN A 395 -5.92 -3.95 22.15
C ASN A 395 -6.82 -4.87 21.29
N SER A 396 -7.53 -5.82 21.92
CA SER A 396 -8.36 -6.84 21.24
C SER A 396 -9.46 -6.24 20.37
N GLU A 397 -10.05 -5.16 20.84
CA GLU A 397 -11.15 -4.44 20.20
C GLU A 397 -10.69 -3.87 18.86
N LEU A 398 -9.44 -3.36 18.78
CA LEU A 398 -8.84 -2.94 17.51
C LEU A 398 -8.65 -4.10 16.53
N LEU A 399 -8.23 -5.27 17.02
CA LEU A 399 -8.07 -6.47 16.18
C LEU A 399 -9.41 -6.95 15.63
N GLU A 400 -10.47 -6.90 16.44
CA GLU A 400 -11.83 -7.19 16.01
C GLU A 400 -12.28 -6.23 14.90
N LYS A 401 -11.95 -4.93 14.98
CA LYS A 401 -12.29 -3.98 13.91
C LYS A 401 -11.49 -4.21 12.63
N ILE A 402 -10.21 -4.57 12.73
CA ILE A 402 -9.43 -4.98 11.56
C ILE A 402 -10.09 -6.19 10.89
N ALA A 403 -10.57 -7.15 11.68
CA ALA A 403 -11.23 -8.34 11.18
C ALA A 403 -12.57 -8.07 10.47
N LEU A 404 -13.17 -6.88 10.62
CA LEU A 404 -14.39 -6.49 9.89
C LEU A 404 -14.15 -6.20 8.40
N SER A 405 -12.89 -6.02 7.97
CA SER A 405 -12.54 -5.77 6.57
C SER A 405 -13.12 -6.86 5.64
N ARG A 406 -13.76 -6.43 4.55
CA ARG A 406 -14.36 -7.31 3.54
C ARG A 406 -13.68 -7.20 2.18
N SER A 407 -13.19 -6.01 1.84
CA SER A 407 -12.58 -5.71 0.52
C SER A 407 -11.05 -5.66 0.55
N GLY A 408 -10.43 -5.83 1.73
CA GLY A 408 -8.99 -5.95 1.90
C GLY A 408 -8.42 -4.92 2.88
N VAL A 409 -7.17 -5.15 3.26
CA VAL A 409 -6.46 -4.34 4.25
C VAL A 409 -5.19 -3.74 3.65
N LYS A 410 -5.03 -2.43 3.78
CA LYS A 410 -3.78 -1.72 3.45
C LYS A 410 -3.00 -1.45 4.73
N LEU A 411 -1.76 -1.94 4.80
CA LEU A 411 -0.86 -1.67 5.91
C LEU A 411 0.01 -0.44 5.59
N VAL A 412 0.22 0.44 6.56
CA VAL A 412 1.20 1.54 6.50
C VAL A 412 2.08 1.47 7.73
N SER A 413 3.14 0.67 7.65
CA SER A 413 3.97 0.29 8.80
C SER A 413 5.26 -0.38 8.34
N ASP A 414 6.29 -0.38 9.19
CA ASP A 414 7.47 -1.22 9.03
C ASP A 414 7.35 -2.54 9.82
N ALA A 415 6.54 -2.58 10.88
CA ALA A 415 6.27 -3.80 11.63
C ALA A 415 5.52 -4.83 10.75
N PRO A 416 5.78 -6.14 10.91
CA PRO A 416 5.15 -7.20 10.11
C PRO A 416 3.70 -7.45 10.55
N LEU A 417 2.83 -6.46 10.34
CA LEU A 417 1.42 -6.49 10.74
C LEU A 417 0.60 -7.52 9.96
N GLU A 418 1.14 -8.06 8.86
CA GLU A 418 0.65 -9.23 8.14
C GLU A 418 0.45 -10.45 9.04
N TRP A 419 1.17 -10.50 10.17
CA TRP A 419 1.13 -11.61 11.13
C TRP A 419 0.17 -11.39 12.30
N LEU A 420 -0.55 -10.26 12.34
CA LEU A 420 -1.61 -10.03 13.31
C LEU A 420 -2.68 -11.13 13.20
N PRO A 421 -3.23 -11.62 14.31
CA PRO A 421 -4.28 -12.63 14.28
C PRO A 421 -5.59 -12.06 13.73
N CYS A 422 -6.26 -12.82 12.88
CA CYS A 422 -7.56 -12.51 12.28
C CYS A 422 -8.32 -13.83 12.03
N GLY A 423 -9.32 -14.14 12.88
CA GLY A 423 -10.16 -15.33 12.70
C GLY A 423 -9.41 -16.67 12.74
N GLY A 424 -8.42 -16.80 13.63
CA GLY A 424 -7.61 -18.02 13.77
C GLY A 424 -6.45 -18.14 12.75
N LEU A 425 -6.28 -17.16 11.87
CA LEU A 425 -5.19 -17.11 10.88
C LEU A 425 -4.40 -15.79 11.00
N PRO A 426 -3.17 -15.72 10.49
CA PRO A 426 -2.51 -14.45 10.21
C PRO A 426 -3.30 -13.60 9.21
N LEU A 427 -3.26 -12.29 9.38
CA LEU A 427 -3.98 -11.31 8.56
C LEU A 427 -3.72 -11.49 7.05
N CYS A 428 -2.47 -11.76 6.65
CA CYS A 428 -2.09 -12.01 5.25
C CYS A 428 -2.72 -13.25 4.60
N ILE A 429 -3.19 -14.21 5.40
CA ILE A 429 -3.93 -15.39 4.90
C ILE A 429 -5.43 -15.11 4.99
N ALA A 430 -5.89 -14.51 6.09
CA ALA A 430 -7.30 -14.24 6.33
C ALA A 430 -7.89 -13.24 5.32
N ARG A 431 -7.13 -12.20 4.97
CA ARG A 431 -7.58 -11.04 4.17
C ARG A 431 -6.64 -10.76 3.00
N ASP A 432 -7.14 -10.03 1.99
CA ASP A 432 -6.28 -9.53 0.93
C ASP A 432 -5.49 -8.36 1.50
N VAL A 433 -4.20 -8.58 1.75
CA VAL A 433 -3.33 -7.62 2.43
C VAL A 433 -2.29 -7.09 1.46
N SER A 434 -2.04 -5.79 1.54
CA SER A 434 -0.88 -5.17 0.92
C SER A 434 -0.29 -4.10 1.83
N ARG A 435 0.99 -3.75 1.65
CA ARG A 435 1.68 -2.79 2.51
C ARG A 435 2.32 -1.64 1.74
N ILE A 436 2.33 -0.49 2.37
CA ILE A 436 3.23 0.62 2.09
C ILE A 436 4.21 0.70 3.26
N PRO A 437 5.51 0.46 3.05
CA PRO A 437 6.52 0.66 4.08
C PRO A 437 6.49 2.10 4.56
N ALA A 438 6.66 2.31 5.86
CA ALA A 438 6.66 3.64 6.43
C ALA A 438 8.05 4.28 6.41
N THR A 439 9.10 3.49 6.16
CA THR A 439 10.44 3.98 5.83
C THR A 439 11.04 3.30 4.59
N PRO A 440 11.81 4.04 3.75
CA PRO A 440 12.08 5.48 3.84
C PRO A 440 10.83 6.31 3.51
N GLY A 441 10.65 7.41 4.24
CA GLY A 441 9.45 8.22 4.25
C GLY A 441 9.13 8.86 2.89
N ASN A 442 10.15 9.19 2.09
CA ASN A 442 9.93 9.67 0.72
C ASN A 442 9.20 8.63 -0.15
N LEU A 443 9.56 7.35 -0.04
CA LEU A 443 8.86 6.30 -0.77
C LEU A 443 7.45 6.10 -0.21
N MET A 444 7.29 6.12 1.12
CA MET A 444 5.96 6.10 1.76
C MET A 444 5.05 7.20 1.21
N MET A 445 5.55 8.44 1.08
CA MET A 445 4.77 9.55 0.55
C MET A 445 4.34 9.32 -0.90
N ILE A 446 5.23 8.81 -1.75
CA ILE A 446 4.94 8.50 -3.16
C ILE A 446 3.91 7.37 -3.26
N GLU A 447 4.01 6.33 -2.44
CA GLU A 447 3.08 5.20 -2.48
C GLU A 447 1.71 5.53 -1.87
N LEU A 448 1.64 6.50 -0.94
CA LEU A 448 0.38 6.97 -0.36
C LEU A 448 -0.42 7.86 -1.32
N VAL A 449 0.24 8.50 -2.28
CA VAL A 449 -0.44 9.11 -3.44
C VAL A 449 -1.26 8.02 -4.13
N PRO A 450 -2.60 8.12 -4.19
CA PRO A 450 -3.41 7.10 -4.85
C PRO A 450 -3.10 7.09 -6.36
N PRO A 451 -2.44 6.05 -6.89
CA PRO A 451 -2.16 6.01 -8.31
C PRO A 451 -3.47 5.77 -9.05
N ARG A 452 -3.68 6.46 -10.17
CA ARG A 452 -4.85 6.25 -11.01
C ARG A 452 -4.98 4.78 -11.39
N ARG A 453 -6.15 4.18 -11.18
CA ARG A 453 -6.39 2.75 -11.45
C ARG A 453 -5.92 2.37 -12.85
N MET A 454 -5.08 1.35 -12.91
CA MET A 454 -4.63 0.72 -14.15
C MET A 454 -5.61 -0.38 -14.51
N PHE A 455 -6.06 -0.41 -15.75
CA PHE A 455 -6.88 -1.48 -16.29
C PHE A 455 -6.01 -2.30 -17.25
N LEU A 456 -5.91 -3.60 -16.98
CA LEU A 456 -5.19 -4.56 -17.82
C LEU A 456 -6.22 -5.53 -18.40
N ASP A 457 -6.07 -5.86 -19.68
CA ASP A 457 -6.82 -6.96 -20.29
C ASP A 457 -6.20 -8.30 -19.87
N PRO A 458 -6.96 -9.42 -19.78
CA PRO A 458 -6.40 -10.73 -19.50
C PRO A 458 -5.22 -11.10 -20.42
N SER A 459 -5.23 -10.65 -21.69
CA SER A 459 -4.13 -10.85 -22.64
C SER A 459 -2.78 -10.29 -22.16
N ALA A 460 -2.76 -9.33 -21.24
CA ALA A 460 -1.54 -8.79 -20.65
C ALA A 460 -0.74 -9.82 -19.81
N PHE A 461 -1.35 -10.97 -19.52
CA PHE A 461 -0.77 -12.10 -18.78
C PHE A 461 -0.56 -13.35 -19.65
N GLU A 462 -0.79 -13.27 -20.96
CA GLU A 462 -0.46 -14.38 -21.87
C GLU A 462 1.04 -14.60 -22.01
N GLU A 463 1.87 -13.58 -21.80
CA GLU A 463 3.32 -13.72 -21.73
C GLU A 463 3.84 -13.21 -20.38
N ILE A 464 4.55 -14.07 -19.67
CA ILE A 464 5.23 -13.73 -18.42
C ILE A 464 6.75 -13.85 -18.64
N LEU A 465 7.47 -12.81 -18.26
CA LEU A 465 8.93 -12.81 -18.28
C LEU A 465 9.45 -13.44 -16.98
N VAL A 466 10.25 -14.49 -17.12
CA VAL A 466 11.01 -15.09 -16.02
C VAL A 466 12.47 -14.71 -16.22
N ILE A 467 13.05 -14.00 -15.26
CA ILE A 467 14.48 -13.67 -15.25
C ILE A 467 15.16 -14.51 -14.17
N SER A 468 16.23 -15.21 -14.52
CA SER A 468 17.05 -15.96 -13.56
C SER A 468 18.52 -15.55 -13.62
N SER A 469 19.20 -15.52 -12.48
CA SER A 469 20.60 -15.06 -12.40
C SER A 469 21.55 -15.98 -11.62
N PHE A 470 21.14 -17.23 -11.39
CA PHE A 470 21.97 -18.22 -10.70
C PHE A 470 23.22 -18.59 -11.50
N GLN A 471 24.27 -18.98 -10.78
CA GLN A 471 25.46 -19.59 -11.35
C GLN A 471 25.14 -20.98 -11.92
N ASP A 472 25.97 -21.46 -12.84
CA ASP A 472 25.75 -22.74 -13.51
C ASP A 472 25.85 -23.95 -12.57
N ASP A 473 26.50 -23.83 -11.42
CA ASP A 473 26.63 -24.87 -10.39
C ASP A 473 25.55 -24.78 -9.30
N ASP A 474 24.67 -23.78 -9.34
CA ASP A 474 23.63 -23.61 -8.32
C ASP A 474 22.50 -24.65 -8.48
N HIS A 475 22.20 -25.36 -7.40
CA HIS A 475 21.11 -26.34 -7.34
C HIS A 475 19.71 -25.75 -7.59
N LEU A 476 19.49 -24.45 -7.41
CA LEU A 476 18.20 -23.79 -7.61
C LEU A 476 17.95 -23.38 -9.08
N LYS A 477 19.00 -23.30 -9.90
CA LYS A 477 18.99 -22.60 -11.21
C LYS A 477 17.87 -23.00 -12.18
N ASP A 478 17.42 -24.25 -12.13
CA ASP A 478 16.43 -24.78 -13.06
C ASP A 478 15.05 -25.01 -12.41
N ILE A 479 14.91 -24.89 -11.09
CA ILE A 479 13.70 -25.30 -10.36
C ILE A 479 12.48 -24.50 -10.79
N LEU A 480 12.52 -23.16 -10.68
CA LEU A 480 11.40 -22.32 -11.10
C LEU A 480 11.13 -22.47 -12.60
N SER A 481 12.18 -22.42 -13.43
CA SER A 481 12.02 -22.46 -14.88
C SER A 481 11.34 -23.75 -15.36
N LYS A 482 11.61 -24.88 -14.70
CA LYS A 482 10.93 -26.16 -14.96
C LYS A 482 9.48 -26.11 -14.49
N ALA A 483 9.24 -25.69 -13.24
CA ALA A 483 7.88 -25.63 -12.68
C ALA A 483 6.95 -24.73 -13.51
N VAL A 484 7.43 -23.56 -13.93
CA VAL A 484 6.65 -22.61 -14.74
C VAL A 484 6.40 -23.14 -16.15
N LYS A 485 7.38 -23.85 -16.75
CA LYS A 485 7.20 -24.51 -18.06
C LYS A 485 6.20 -25.66 -18.00
N GLU A 486 6.27 -26.50 -16.98
CA GLU A 486 5.31 -27.60 -16.75
C GLU A 486 3.89 -27.05 -16.62
N VAL A 487 3.71 -25.99 -15.83
CA VAL A 487 2.40 -25.31 -15.71
C VAL A 487 1.93 -24.76 -17.05
N ALA A 488 2.79 -24.08 -17.81
CA ALA A 488 2.42 -23.54 -19.13
C ALA A 488 1.96 -24.63 -20.11
N GLN A 489 2.52 -25.84 -20.01
CA GLN A 489 2.10 -26.99 -20.83
C GLN A 489 0.70 -27.51 -20.49
N THR A 490 0.21 -27.28 -19.26
CA THR A 490 -1.15 -27.71 -18.87
C THR A 490 -2.26 -26.79 -19.39
N ILE A 491 -1.92 -25.57 -19.81
CA ILE A 491 -2.83 -24.57 -20.39
C ILE A 491 -2.26 -24.01 -21.71
N PRO A 492 -2.06 -24.86 -22.72
CA PRO A 492 -1.45 -24.44 -23.98
C PRO A 492 -2.28 -23.34 -24.64
N GLY A 493 -1.61 -22.29 -25.13
CA GLY A 493 -2.24 -21.13 -25.76
C GLY A 493 -2.67 -20.02 -24.79
N HIS A 494 -2.72 -20.29 -23.49
CA HIS A 494 -3.04 -19.27 -22.48
C HIS A 494 -1.81 -18.66 -21.79
N LEU A 495 -0.70 -19.39 -21.72
CA LEU A 495 0.50 -18.94 -21.03
C LEU A 495 1.78 -19.25 -21.83
N ARG A 496 2.50 -18.20 -22.20
CA ARG A 496 3.84 -18.21 -22.78
C ARG A 496 4.83 -17.70 -21.75
N ILE A 497 5.97 -18.36 -21.68
CA ILE A 497 7.02 -18.05 -20.70
C ILE A 497 8.25 -17.62 -21.46
N LYS A 498 8.58 -16.33 -21.35
CA LYS A 498 9.84 -15.78 -21.86
C LYS A 498 10.87 -15.93 -20.76
N HIS A 499 11.75 -16.94 -20.85
CA HIS A 499 12.81 -17.15 -19.86
C HIS A 499 14.11 -16.49 -20.33
N VAL A 500 14.68 -15.60 -19.52
CA VAL A 500 15.95 -14.91 -19.77
C VAL A 500 16.93 -15.20 -18.63
N ARG A 501 18.16 -15.59 -18.97
CA ARG A 501 19.27 -15.70 -18.02
C ARG A 501 20.13 -14.44 -18.10
N VAL A 502 20.39 -13.81 -16.96
CA VAL A 502 21.16 -12.56 -16.87
C VAL A 502 22.43 -12.80 -16.04
N LYS A 503 23.55 -12.20 -16.44
CA LYS A 503 24.86 -12.41 -15.80
C LYS A 503 25.41 -11.18 -15.10
N ASN A 504 24.90 -10.00 -15.40
CA ASN A 504 25.34 -8.72 -14.86
C ASN A 504 24.17 -7.71 -14.80
N GLU A 505 24.42 -6.54 -14.23
CA GLU A 505 23.44 -5.45 -14.11
C GLU A 505 22.86 -5.00 -15.46
N ARG A 506 23.68 -4.88 -16.50
CA ARG A 506 23.24 -4.44 -17.82
C ARG A 506 22.26 -5.44 -18.45
N ASP A 507 22.57 -6.74 -18.36
CA ASP A 507 21.67 -7.79 -18.86
C ASP A 507 20.31 -7.72 -18.16
N LEU A 508 20.30 -7.44 -16.85
CA LEU A 508 19.08 -7.26 -16.06
C LEU A 508 18.27 -6.06 -16.58
N VAL A 509 18.90 -4.90 -16.72
CA VAL A 509 18.25 -3.68 -17.23
C VAL A 509 17.72 -3.89 -18.63
N ASP A 510 18.51 -4.51 -19.52
CA ASP A 510 18.11 -4.79 -20.91
C ASP A 510 16.91 -5.75 -20.97
N ALA A 511 16.90 -6.80 -20.13
CA ALA A 511 15.79 -7.74 -20.05
C ALA A 511 14.47 -7.09 -19.60
N PHE A 512 14.52 -6.23 -18.57
CA PHE A 512 13.35 -5.46 -18.12
C PHE A 512 12.89 -4.48 -19.21
N ASN A 513 13.81 -3.70 -19.77
CA ASN A 513 13.49 -2.66 -20.75
C ASN A 513 12.97 -3.19 -22.09
N ALA A 514 13.27 -4.45 -22.42
CA ALA A 514 12.80 -5.14 -23.62
C ALA A 514 11.46 -5.88 -23.42
N PHE A 515 10.88 -5.86 -22.22
CA PHE A 515 9.62 -6.54 -21.93
C PHE A 515 8.45 -5.54 -21.90
N GLY A 516 7.40 -5.84 -22.68
CA GLY A 516 6.19 -5.02 -22.76
C GLY A 516 4.99 -5.59 -22.01
N GLY A 517 5.12 -6.75 -21.36
CA GLY A 517 4.03 -7.40 -20.62
C GLY A 517 3.85 -6.85 -19.21
N ALA A 518 2.83 -7.37 -18.50
CA ALA A 518 2.45 -6.82 -17.20
C ALA A 518 3.25 -7.36 -16.00
N MET A 519 3.79 -8.58 -16.12
CA MET A 519 4.30 -9.35 -14.98
C MET A 519 5.69 -9.94 -15.25
N VAL A 520 6.60 -9.70 -14.30
CA VAL A 520 7.94 -10.32 -14.25
C VAL A 520 8.08 -11.16 -13.00
N ILE A 521 8.69 -12.34 -13.14
CA ILE A 521 9.18 -13.16 -12.02
C ILE A 521 10.70 -13.14 -12.07
N LEU A 522 11.31 -12.67 -10.98
CA LEU A 522 12.75 -12.61 -10.82
C LEU A 522 13.22 -13.66 -9.82
N ASP A 523 14.08 -14.57 -10.28
CA ASP A 523 14.51 -15.77 -9.58
C ASP A 523 16.02 -15.75 -9.36
N CYS A 524 16.41 -15.45 -8.13
CA CYS A 524 17.79 -15.17 -7.77
C CYS A 524 18.01 -15.27 -6.26
N HIS A 525 19.26 -15.13 -5.81
CA HIS A 525 19.54 -14.94 -4.39
C HIS A 525 19.37 -13.47 -4.00
N GLY A 526 18.65 -13.23 -2.91
CA GLY A 526 18.71 -11.95 -2.22
C GLY A 526 19.96 -11.89 -1.33
N ASN A 527 20.57 -10.71 -1.25
CA ASN A 527 21.73 -10.45 -0.42
C ASN A 527 21.58 -9.10 0.32
N HIS A 528 22.44 -8.83 1.29
CA HIS A 528 22.48 -7.56 2.03
C HIS A 528 23.92 -7.10 2.13
N ASN A 529 24.17 -5.84 1.76
CA ASN A 529 25.49 -5.25 1.98
C ASN A 529 25.61 -4.82 3.44
N GLU A 530 26.42 -5.53 4.23
CA GLU A 530 26.59 -5.25 5.67
C GLU A 530 27.15 -3.84 5.96
N ARG A 531 27.91 -3.26 5.02
CA ARG A 531 28.52 -1.93 5.18
C ARG A 531 27.51 -0.81 4.94
N THR A 532 26.71 -0.92 3.88
CA THR A 532 25.74 0.13 3.51
C THR A 532 24.35 -0.12 4.09
N GLY A 533 24.07 -1.34 4.53
CA GLY A 533 22.76 -1.80 4.95
C GLY A 533 21.77 -2.01 3.80
N VAL A 534 22.15 -1.79 2.54
CA VAL A 534 21.24 -1.89 1.38
C VAL A 534 21.01 -3.36 1.00
N GLY A 535 19.75 -3.71 0.71
CA GLY A 535 19.39 -5.02 0.15
C GLY A 535 19.72 -5.08 -1.34
N THR A 536 20.37 -6.15 -1.77
CA THR A 536 20.84 -6.34 -3.14
C THR A 536 20.35 -7.67 -3.72
N LEU A 537 20.42 -7.80 -5.04
CA LEU A 537 20.21 -9.05 -5.74
C LEU A 537 21.52 -9.60 -6.27
N ARG A 538 21.73 -10.91 -6.12
CA ARG A 538 22.88 -11.58 -6.69
C ARG A 538 22.63 -11.83 -8.18
N ILE A 539 23.25 -11.04 -9.04
CA ILE A 539 23.14 -11.18 -10.49
C ILE A 539 24.47 -11.72 -11.03
N GLY A 540 24.53 -13.02 -11.32
CA GLY A 540 25.80 -13.68 -11.62
C GLY A 540 26.76 -13.56 -10.43
N SER A 541 27.89 -12.88 -10.62
CA SER A 541 28.88 -12.61 -9.57
C SER A 541 28.65 -11.31 -8.81
N ASP A 542 27.70 -10.49 -9.27
CA ASP A 542 27.58 -9.11 -8.85
C ASP A 542 26.44 -8.96 -7.84
N ASP A 543 26.62 -8.05 -6.88
CA ASP A 543 25.57 -7.64 -5.96
C ASP A 543 24.96 -6.33 -6.48
N VAL A 544 23.79 -6.42 -7.11
CA VAL A 544 23.12 -5.28 -7.75
C VAL A 544 22.18 -4.58 -6.76
N ASP A 545 22.38 -3.28 -6.59
CA ASP A 545 21.48 -2.39 -5.86
C ASP A 545 20.37 -1.88 -6.79
N VAL A 546 19.14 -2.36 -6.58
CA VAL A 546 18.00 -1.99 -7.42
C VAL A 546 17.65 -0.50 -7.29
N TRP A 547 17.95 0.16 -6.18
CA TRP A 547 17.69 1.60 -6.02
C TRP A 547 18.53 2.44 -6.98
N ALA A 548 19.75 1.99 -7.28
CA ALA A 548 20.64 2.65 -8.23
C ALA A 548 20.16 2.53 -9.69
N LEU A 549 19.22 1.61 -9.97
CA LEU A 549 18.67 1.41 -11.30
C LEU A 549 17.53 2.38 -11.64
N ARG A 550 17.14 3.25 -10.71
CA ARG A 550 16.13 4.28 -10.96
C ARG A 550 16.54 5.14 -12.17
N ASN A 551 15.59 5.38 -13.07
CA ASN A 551 15.75 6.05 -14.37
C ASN A 551 16.47 5.24 -15.47
N ALA A 552 17.10 4.11 -15.15
CA ALA A 552 17.69 3.20 -16.14
C ALA A 552 16.79 1.98 -16.42
N LEU A 553 16.23 1.39 -15.36
CA LEU A 553 15.32 0.26 -15.42
C LEU A 553 13.86 0.75 -15.49
N ARG A 554 13.12 0.28 -16.49
CA ARG A 554 11.67 0.49 -16.61
C ARG A 554 10.96 -0.76 -16.12
N SER A 555 10.43 -0.70 -14.91
CA SER A 555 9.73 -1.85 -14.34
C SER A 555 8.33 -1.99 -14.96
N PRO A 556 7.89 -3.22 -15.29
CA PRO A 556 6.46 -3.48 -15.50
C PRO A 556 5.69 -3.28 -14.17
N PRO A 557 4.36 -3.16 -14.22
CA PRO A 557 3.56 -2.87 -13.04
C PRO A 557 3.63 -3.95 -11.96
N ILE A 558 3.89 -5.21 -12.32
CA ILE A 558 3.91 -6.35 -11.39
C ILE A 558 5.30 -7.01 -11.40
N VAL A 559 5.92 -7.09 -10.22
CA VAL A 559 7.19 -7.78 -10.00
C VAL A 559 7.03 -8.84 -8.90
N ILE A 560 7.41 -10.08 -9.19
CA ILE A 560 7.45 -11.17 -8.22
C ILE A 560 8.90 -11.51 -7.92
N LEU A 561 9.29 -11.37 -6.66
CA LEU A 561 10.63 -11.70 -6.21
C LEU A 561 10.65 -13.12 -5.64
N SER A 562 11.01 -14.09 -6.48
CA SER A 562 11.34 -15.47 -6.08
C SER A 562 12.75 -15.49 -5.48
N ALA A 563 12.91 -14.78 -4.36
CA ALA A 563 14.20 -14.59 -3.69
C ALA A 563 13.99 -14.36 -2.18
N CYS A 564 14.97 -14.79 -1.40
CA CYS A 564 14.95 -14.68 0.07
C CYS A 564 15.25 -13.25 0.56
N ASP A 565 14.68 -12.87 1.71
CA ASP A 565 14.96 -11.62 2.43
C ASP A 565 14.83 -10.34 1.57
N THR A 566 13.96 -10.33 0.54
CA THR A 566 13.83 -9.17 -0.36
C THR A 566 13.12 -7.97 0.24
N HIS A 567 12.51 -8.16 1.42
CA HIS A 567 11.94 -7.11 2.25
C HIS A 567 12.09 -7.39 3.76
N ALA A 568 13.27 -7.79 4.23
CA ALA A 568 13.47 -8.22 5.62
C ALA A 568 13.33 -7.07 6.66
N PRO A 569 12.28 -7.07 7.51
CA PRO A 569 11.97 -5.94 8.42
C PRO A 569 12.98 -5.80 9.57
N ASP A 570 13.76 -6.84 9.86
CA ASP A 570 14.79 -6.86 10.89
C ASP A 570 16.16 -6.36 10.41
N ARG A 571 16.34 -6.18 9.09
CA ARG A 571 17.65 -5.89 8.48
C ARG A 571 17.74 -4.48 7.91
N THR A 572 16.85 -4.14 6.97
CA THR A 572 17.00 -2.91 6.19
C THR A 572 15.68 -2.31 5.75
N HIS A 573 15.72 -1.00 5.54
CA HIS A 573 14.63 -0.20 4.96
C HIS A 573 14.89 0.07 3.47
N ALA A 574 16.16 0.05 3.05
CA ALA A 574 16.57 0.09 1.65
C ALA A 574 16.51 -1.31 1.04
N THR A 575 15.30 -1.87 1.00
CA THR A 575 15.06 -3.24 0.54
C THR A 575 14.99 -3.33 -0.98
N VAL A 576 15.21 -4.53 -1.54
CA VAL A 576 15.06 -4.79 -2.98
C VAL A 576 13.65 -4.48 -3.46
N ALA A 577 12.63 -4.88 -2.68
CA ALA A 577 11.24 -4.61 -3.03
C ALA A 577 10.93 -3.11 -3.14
N ASN A 578 11.47 -2.30 -2.21
CA ASN A 578 11.35 -0.84 -2.27
C ASN A 578 12.10 -0.24 -3.47
N GLY A 579 13.24 -0.83 -3.84
CA GLY A 579 13.97 -0.48 -5.06
C GLY A 579 13.10 -0.62 -6.31
N PHE A 580 12.35 -1.72 -6.46
CA PHE A 580 11.44 -1.92 -7.59
C PHE A 580 10.26 -0.94 -7.60
N LEU A 581 9.67 -0.63 -6.43
CA LEU A 581 8.66 0.44 -6.32
C LEU A 581 9.24 1.78 -6.82
N SER A 582 10.47 2.10 -6.43
CA SER A 582 11.16 3.32 -6.89
C SER A 582 11.49 3.33 -8.39
N CYS A 583 11.55 2.15 -9.02
CA CYS A 583 11.72 1.96 -10.48
C CYS A 583 10.38 1.92 -11.25
N GLY A 584 9.26 2.19 -10.58
CA GLY A 584 7.94 2.30 -11.21
C GLY A 584 7.07 1.04 -11.13
N ALA A 585 7.50 -0.01 -10.43
CA ALA A 585 6.62 -1.13 -10.12
C ALA A 585 5.46 -0.63 -9.26
N ARG A 586 4.25 -1.12 -9.54
CA ARG A 586 3.04 -0.77 -8.78
C ARG A 586 2.70 -1.80 -7.73
N ALA A 587 3.10 -3.04 -7.95
CA ALA A 587 2.95 -4.16 -7.04
C ALA A 587 4.24 -4.98 -7.03
N VAL A 588 4.76 -5.25 -5.84
CA VAL A 588 5.92 -6.13 -5.66
C VAL A 588 5.58 -7.21 -4.65
N LEU A 589 5.66 -8.48 -5.04
CA LEU A 589 5.59 -9.59 -4.09
C LEU A 589 7.01 -9.92 -3.61
N GLY A 590 7.31 -9.56 -2.37
CA GLY A 590 8.60 -9.79 -1.72
C GLY A 590 8.52 -10.81 -0.59
N THR A 591 9.64 -11.01 0.11
CA THR A 591 9.75 -11.93 1.25
C THR A 591 10.33 -11.26 2.49
N PHE A 592 9.69 -11.47 3.64
CA PHE A 592 10.22 -11.08 4.95
C PHE A 592 11.35 -11.98 5.43
N LEU A 593 11.36 -13.23 4.98
CA LEU A 593 12.19 -14.31 5.50
C LEU A 593 12.67 -15.19 4.34
N PRO A 594 13.71 -16.01 4.56
CA PRO A 594 14.08 -17.02 3.58
C PRO A 594 12.92 -17.96 3.26
N ILE A 595 12.73 -18.25 1.97
CA ILE A 595 11.75 -19.22 1.45
C ILE A 595 12.49 -20.44 0.89
N ARG A 596 11.82 -21.60 0.83
CA ARG A 596 12.42 -22.81 0.24
C ARG A 596 12.32 -22.75 -1.29
N GLY A 597 13.41 -23.00 -2.00
CA GLY A 597 13.48 -22.81 -3.46
C GLY A 597 12.51 -23.69 -4.26
N ASP A 598 12.31 -24.95 -3.84
CA ASP A 598 11.32 -25.86 -4.43
C ASP A 598 9.89 -25.31 -4.30
N ARG A 599 9.54 -24.82 -3.11
CA ARG A 599 8.23 -24.24 -2.83
C ARG A 599 8.03 -22.88 -3.49
N ALA A 600 9.07 -22.05 -3.52
CA ALA A 600 9.07 -20.78 -4.22
C ALA A 600 8.77 -20.98 -5.72
N GLY A 601 9.44 -21.96 -6.33
CA GLY A 601 9.21 -22.35 -7.72
C GLY A 601 7.77 -22.76 -7.99
N VAL A 602 7.21 -23.64 -7.14
CA VAL A 602 5.81 -24.08 -7.26
C VAL A 602 4.83 -22.93 -7.02
N PHE A 603 5.06 -22.08 -6.02
CA PHE A 603 4.22 -20.93 -5.73
C PHE A 603 4.17 -19.97 -6.92
N ALA A 604 5.33 -19.60 -7.46
CA ALA A 604 5.43 -18.69 -8.60
C ALA A 604 4.83 -19.30 -9.88
N ALA A 605 5.00 -20.60 -10.11
CA ALA A 605 4.36 -21.30 -11.22
C ALA A 605 2.83 -21.32 -11.10
N ARG A 606 2.28 -21.61 -9.91
CA ARG A 606 0.84 -21.54 -9.64
C ARG A 606 0.30 -20.10 -9.75
N LEU A 607 1.07 -19.12 -9.33
CA LEU A 607 0.72 -17.71 -9.49
C LEU A 607 0.68 -17.32 -10.98
N ALA A 608 1.64 -17.77 -11.79
CA ALA A 608 1.66 -17.56 -13.24
C ALA A 608 0.45 -18.20 -13.93
N TYR A 609 0.12 -19.45 -13.57
CA TYR A 609 -1.13 -20.10 -14.00
C TYR A 609 -2.35 -19.24 -13.69
N ARG A 610 -2.43 -18.75 -12.45
CA ARG A 610 -3.59 -18.00 -11.96
C ARG A 610 -3.70 -16.64 -12.64
N ALA A 611 -2.58 -15.94 -12.82
CA ALA A 611 -2.51 -14.65 -13.49
C ALA A 611 -2.99 -14.73 -14.94
N SER A 612 -2.80 -15.88 -15.60
CA SER A 612 -3.31 -16.14 -16.95
C SER A 612 -4.71 -16.77 -16.94
N TRP A 613 -4.83 -18.06 -16.61
CA TRP A 613 -6.05 -18.85 -16.85
C TRP A 613 -7.22 -18.45 -15.93
N TYR A 614 -6.96 -18.28 -14.63
CA TYR A 614 -8.02 -17.94 -13.66
C TYR A 614 -8.59 -16.55 -13.94
N VAL A 615 -7.70 -15.58 -14.15
CA VAL A 615 -8.08 -14.20 -14.51
C VAL A 615 -8.89 -14.18 -15.80
N SER A 616 -8.43 -14.87 -16.86
CA SER A 616 -9.17 -14.98 -18.12
C SER A 616 -10.54 -15.62 -17.92
N THR A 617 -10.63 -16.66 -17.08
CA THR A 617 -11.92 -17.31 -16.76
C THR A 617 -12.88 -16.35 -16.06
N LEU A 618 -12.42 -15.60 -15.05
CA LEU A 618 -13.26 -14.63 -14.34
C LEU A 618 -13.74 -13.51 -15.26
N VAL A 619 -12.83 -12.93 -16.04
CA VAL A 619 -13.12 -11.76 -16.85
C VAL A 619 -13.90 -12.13 -18.12
N ASP A 620 -13.49 -13.18 -18.83
CA ASP A 620 -14.06 -13.49 -20.14
C ASP A 620 -15.30 -14.37 -20.07
N LYS A 621 -15.37 -15.29 -19.10
CA LYS A 621 -16.52 -16.21 -18.96
C LYS A 621 -17.52 -15.71 -17.92
N ILE A 622 -17.04 -15.31 -16.74
CA ILE A 622 -17.91 -14.90 -15.62
C ILE A 622 -18.25 -13.40 -15.67
N LYS A 623 -17.54 -12.61 -16.48
CA LYS A 623 -17.73 -11.15 -16.66
C LYS A 623 -17.52 -10.36 -15.37
N THR A 624 -16.53 -10.79 -14.58
CA THR A 624 -16.22 -10.18 -13.29
C THR A 624 -14.79 -9.65 -13.29
N PRO A 625 -14.58 -8.34 -13.09
CA PRO A 625 -13.25 -7.77 -12.89
C PRO A 625 -12.58 -8.32 -11.62
N VAL A 626 -11.25 -8.33 -11.62
CA VAL A 626 -10.46 -8.84 -10.51
C VAL A 626 -9.29 -7.90 -10.20
N LEU A 627 -9.04 -7.68 -8.90
CA LEU A 627 -7.88 -6.91 -8.47
C LEU A 627 -6.64 -7.78 -8.35
N TRP A 628 -5.47 -7.22 -8.65
CA TRP A 628 -4.21 -7.96 -8.46
C TRP A 628 -3.97 -8.34 -6.98
N SER A 629 -4.43 -7.51 -6.04
CA SER A 629 -4.41 -7.84 -4.60
C SER A 629 -5.19 -9.12 -4.28
N GLU A 630 -6.32 -9.35 -4.96
CA GLU A 630 -7.15 -10.54 -4.80
C GLU A 630 -6.50 -11.78 -5.42
N VAL A 631 -5.85 -11.62 -6.59
CA VAL A 631 -5.11 -12.72 -7.24
C VAL A 631 -4.01 -13.24 -6.31
N VAL A 632 -3.23 -12.34 -5.71
CA VAL A 632 -2.16 -12.72 -4.77
C VAL A 632 -2.72 -13.22 -3.44
N GLY A 633 -3.71 -12.55 -2.85
CA GLY A 633 -4.31 -12.97 -1.58
C GLY A 633 -4.93 -14.36 -1.65
N SER A 634 -5.66 -14.65 -2.73
CA SER A 634 -6.19 -15.99 -2.99
C SER A 634 -5.09 -17.03 -3.23
N MET A 635 -3.98 -16.68 -3.89
CA MET A 635 -2.83 -17.58 -4.05
C MET A 635 -2.18 -17.93 -2.70
N VAL A 636 -2.02 -16.95 -1.80
CA VAL A 636 -1.48 -17.20 -0.45
C VAL A 636 -2.36 -18.18 0.35
N ARG A 637 -3.69 -18.07 0.23
CA ARG A 637 -4.64 -19.02 0.85
C ARG A 637 -4.51 -20.43 0.27
N LEU A 638 -4.43 -20.56 -1.05
CA LEU A 638 -4.25 -21.85 -1.72
C LEU A 638 -2.92 -22.52 -1.34
N ASP A 639 -1.84 -21.74 -1.23
CA ASP A 639 -0.55 -22.26 -0.77
C ASP A 639 -0.60 -22.73 0.69
N PHE A 640 -1.25 -21.96 1.56
CA PHE A 640 -1.48 -22.36 2.95
C PHE A 640 -2.30 -23.66 3.07
N LEU A 641 -3.44 -23.75 2.38
CA LEU A 641 -4.28 -24.95 2.38
C LEU A 641 -3.53 -26.18 1.84
N SER A 642 -2.76 -25.99 0.77
CA SER A 642 -1.89 -27.03 0.20
C SER A 642 -0.87 -27.55 1.23
N GLU A 643 -0.22 -26.65 1.96
CA GLU A 643 0.75 -27.01 3.00
C GLU A 643 0.08 -27.68 4.20
N LEU A 644 -1.10 -27.20 4.63
CA LEU A 644 -1.88 -27.77 5.72
C LEU A 644 -2.27 -29.22 5.41
N ILE A 645 -2.91 -29.46 4.26
CA ILE A 645 -3.32 -30.80 3.81
C ILE A 645 -2.10 -31.72 3.68
N SER A 646 -1.01 -31.22 3.09
CA SER A 646 0.23 -32.00 2.93
C SER A 646 0.84 -32.42 4.27
N ARG A 647 0.74 -31.58 5.30
CA ARG A 647 1.24 -31.90 6.65
C ARG A 647 0.41 -32.97 7.34
N ILE A 648 -0.91 -32.92 7.18
CA ILE A 648 -1.80 -33.94 7.72
C ILE A 648 -1.54 -35.28 7.02
N GLN A 649 -1.41 -35.28 5.69
CA GLN A 649 -1.09 -36.47 4.88
C GLN A 649 0.24 -37.13 5.29
N ARG A 650 1.24 -36.36 5.75
CA ARG A 650 2.52 -36.95 6.22
C ARG A 650 2.39 -37.71 7.54
N ARG A 651 1.35 -37.44 8.34
CA ARG A 651 1.11 -38.10 9.62
C ARG A 651 0.01 -39.17 9.55
N ARG A 652 -0.85 -39.11 8.53
CA ARG A 652 -1.99 -40.01 8.34
C ARG A 652 -2.10 -40.43 6.87
N ALA A 653 -2.30 -41.72 6.62
CA ALA A 653 -2.45 -42.22 5.26
C ALA A 653 -3.85 -41.94 4.72
N PHE A 654 -3.92 -41.39 3.51
CA PHE A 654 -5.14 -41.18 2.74
C PHE A 654 -4.90 -41.64 1.30
N THR A 655 -5.96 -42.06 0.60
CA THR A 655 -5.86 -42.35 -0.82
C THR A 655 -5.72 -41.05 -1.61
N GLN A 656 -5.16 -41.15 -2.81
CA GLN A 656 -4.93 -39.97 -3.64
C GLN A 656 -6.25 -39.35 -4.11
N GLU A 657 -7.26 -40.17 -4.39
CA GLU A 657 -8.60 -39.74 -4.79
C GLU A 657 -9.27 -38.88 -3.71
N VAL A 658 -9.23 -39.31 -2.45
CA VAL A 658 -9.80 -38.56 -1.31
C VAL A 658 -9.11 -37.21 -1.13
N LEU A 659 -7.79 -37.17 -1.32
CA LEU A 659 -7.02 -35.93 -1.20
C LEU A 659 -7.31 -34.96 -2.34
N ASP A 660 -7.49 -35.47 -3.55
CA ASP A 660 -7.76 -34.63 -4.72
C ASP A 660 -9.19 -34.07 -4.69
N GLU A 661 -10.18 -34.87 -4.26
CA GLU A 661 -11.54 -34.38 -4.00
C GLU A 661 -11.55 -33.32 -2.89
N LEU A 662 -10.86 -33.57 -1.77
CA LEU A 662 -10.76 -32.60 -0.68
C LEU A 662 -10.11 -31.29 -1.14
N ARG A 663 -9.01 -31.37 -1.89
CA ARG A 663 -8.31 -30.19 -2.44
C ARG A 663 -9.22 -29.41 -3.37
N PHE A 664 -9.90 -30.09 -4.28
CA PHE A 664 -10.86 -29.45 -5.18
C PHE A 664 -11.92 -28.69 -4.39
N ASP A 665 -12.55 -29.32 -3.40
CA ASP A 665 -13.62 -28.72 -2.60
C ASP A 665 -13.15 -27.47 -1.83
N VAL A 666 -11.97 -27.52 -1.19
CA VAL A 666 -11.46 -26.36 -0.44
C VAL A 666 -10.96 -25.25 -1.36
N ASP A 667 -10.36 -25.58 -2.50
CA ASP A 667 -9.90 -24.60 -3.49
C ASP A 667 -11.10 -23.87 -4.12
N MET A 668 -12.23 -24.56 -4.30
CA MET A 668 -13.46 -23.95 -4.81
C MET A 668 -14.05 -22.89 -3.88
N LEU A 669 -13.86 -23.00 -2.56
CA LEU A 669 -14.24 -21.93 -1.61
C LEU A 669 -13.44 -20.65 -1.87
N ILE A 670 -12.16 -20.78 -2.25
CA ILE A 670 -11.32 -19.64 -2.61
C ILE A 670 -11.72 -19.08 -3.99
N HIS A 671 -11.93 -19.95 -4.98
CA HIS A 671 -12.28 -19.54 -6.34
C HIS A 671 -13.63 -18.84 -6.44
N SER A 672 -14.60 -19.24 -5.61
CA SER A 672 -15.94 -18.63 -5.54
C SER A 672 -15.99 -17.34 -4.72
N ARG A 673 -14.86 -16.90 -4.15
CA ARG A 673 -14.76 -15.71 -3.27
C ARG A 673 -15.66 -15.82 -2.05
N ASP A 674 -15.78 -17.02 -1.47
CA ASP A 674 -16.62 -17.23 -0.29
C ASP A 674 -16.04 -16.42 0.90
N PRO A 675 -16.80 -15.47 1.48
CA PRO A 675 -16.34 -14.71 2.65
C PRO A 675 -16.09 -15.60 3.88
N ASN A 676 -16.65 -16.81 3.92
CA ASN A 676 -16.53 -17.79 4.99
C ASN A 676 -15.59 -18.96 4.65
N TRP A 677 -14.77 -18.83 3.60
CA TRP A 677 -13.91 -19.89 3.08
C TRP A 677 -13.13 -20.64 4.17
N TRP A 678 -12.63 -19.94 5.19
CA TRP A 678 -11.83 -20.56 6.24
C TRP A 678 -12.66 -21.51 7.10
N SER A 679 -13.84 -21.05 7.55
CA SER A 679 -14.74 -21.91 8.34
C SER A 679 -15.28 -23.10 7.52
N GLY A 680 -15.53 -22.89 6.22
CA GLY A 680 -15.89 -23.96 5.30
C GLY A 680 -14.77 -24.98 5.12
N ALA A 681 -13.54 -24.51 4.88
CA ALA A 681 -12.37 -25.35 4.71
C ALA A 681 -12.05 -26.14 6.00
N THR A 682 -12.10 -25.50 7.17
CA THR A 682 -11.92 -26.16 8.48
C THR A 682 -12.90 -27.31 8.65
N LYS A 683 -14.20 -27.06 8.47
CA LYS A 683 -15.24 -28.10 8.60
C LYS A 683 -14.98 -29.27 7.65
N LYS A 684 -14.68 -28.98 6.38
CA LYS A 684 -14.44 -30.01 5.37
C LYS A 684 -13.18 -30.83 5.65
N ILE A 685 -12.07 -30.19 5.99
CA ILE A 685 -10.80 -30.86 6.32
C ILE A 685 -10.98 -31.72 7.56
N MET A 686 -11.57 -31.19 8.63
CA MET A 686 -11.78 -31.95 9.88
C MET A 686 -12.68 -33.16 9.66
N GLN A 687 -13.75 -33.01 8.87
CA GLN A 687 -14.68 -34.10 8.56
C GLN A 687 -14.00 -35.20 7.73
N VAL A 688 -13.35 -34.84 6.62
CA VAL A 688 -12.72 -35.82 5.70
C VAL A 688 -11.53 -36.50 6.35
N MET A 689 -10.75 -35.76 7.15
CA MET A 689 -9.52 -36.28 7.77
C MET A 689 -9.73 -36.81 9.19
N ASN A 690 -10.97 -36.78 9.70
CA ASN A 690 -11.38 -37.22 11.04
C ASN A 690 -10.49 -36.64 12.15
N LEU A 691 -10.44 -35.31 12.25
CA LEU A 691 -9.62 -34.57 13.21
C LEU A 691 -10.46 -34.01 14.34
N THR A 692 -9.92 -34.03 15.56
CA THR A 692 -10.44 -33.22 16.67
C THR A 692 -10.00 -31.75 16.52
N ASP A 693 -10.67 -30.82 17.21
CA ASP A 693 -10.29 -29.41 17.20
C ASP A 693 -8.81 -29.22 17.60
N ALA A 694 -8.39 -29.87 18.69
CA ALA A 694 -7.02 -29.77 19.20
C ALA A 694 -5.97 -30.30 18.21
N GLU A 695 -6.27 -31.37 17.47
CA GLU A 695 -5.39 -31.89 16.43
C GLU A 695 -5.30 -30.93 15.25
N PHE A 696 -6.45 -30.40 14.80
CA PHE A 696 -6.51 -29.45 13.71
C PHE A 696 -5.71 -28.18 14.05
N ASP A 697 -5.85 -27.66 15.26
CA ASP A 697 -5.11 -26.49 15.74
C ASP A 697 -3.58 -26.73 15.78
N ASP A 698 -3.11 -27.93 16.16
CA ASP A 698 -1.68 -28.28 16.06
C ASP A 698 -1.19 -28.26 14.60
N PHE A 699 -1.99 -28.81 13.68
CA PHE A 699 -1.64 -28.80 12.26
C PHE A 699 -1.63 -27.38 11.67
N VAL A 700 -2.61 -26.55 12.03
CA VAL A 700 -2.66 -25.14 11.62
C VAL A 700 -1.45 -24.39 12.16
N SER A 701 -1.17 -24.48 13.46
CA SER A 701 0.00 -23.86 14.09
C SER A 701 1.31 -24.29 13.41
N SER A 702 1.43 -25.59 13.08
CA SER A 702 2.57 -26.13 12.36
C SER A 702 2.70 -25.60 10.93
N ALA A 703 1.58 -25.51 10.21
CA ALA A 703 1.53 -25.00 8.84
C ALA A 703 1.87 -23.49 8.79
N LEU A 704 1.40 -22.71 9.76
CA LEU A 704 1.70 -21.29 9.87
C LEU A 704 3.15 -21.04 10.26
N GLY A 705 3.61 -21.62 11.37
CA GLY A 705 4.94 -21.34 11.91
C GLY A 705 6.09 -21.82 11.03
N ALA A 706 5.86 -22.82 10.18
CA ALA A 706 6.90 -23.37 9.29
C ALA A 706 6.59 -23.21 7.79
N GLY A 707 5.42 -22.71 7.43
CA GLY A 707 5.02 -22.48 6.04
C GLY A 707 5.76 -21.31 5.41
N ASP A 708 5.78 -21.29 4.08
CA ASP A 708 6.31 -20.17 3.29
C ASP A 708 5.23 -19.11 3.03
N SER A 709 3.94 -19.46 3.11
CA SER A 709 2.79 -18.55 2.88
C SER A 709 2.83 -17.29 3.75
N VAL A 710 3.21 -17.39 5.01
CA VAL A 710 3.36 -16.24 5.94
C VAL A 710 4.64 -15.44 5.71
N ARG A 711 5.56 -15.91 4.85
CA ARG A 711 6.84 -15.25 4.60
C ARG A 711 6.78 -14.24 3.46
N TYR A 712 5.74 -14.33 2.62
CA TYR A 712 5.50 -13.36 1.56
C TYR A 712 4.87 -12.08 2.10
N THR A 713 5.17 -10.96 1.45
CA THR A 713 4.50 -9.68 1.68
C THR A 713 4.28 -8.99 0.34
N HIS A 714 3.12 -8.35 0.19
CA HIS A 714 2.70 -7.72 -1.05
C HIS A 714 2.79 -6.20 -0.91
N LEU A 715 3.78 -5.58 -1.55
CA LEU A 715 4.10 -4.17 -1.41
C LEU A 715 3.48 -3.30 -2.50
N GLY A 716 3.32 -2.01 -2.18
CA GLY A 716 2.89 -0.96 -3.09
C GLY A 716 1.37 -0.83 -3.14
N ASN A 717 0.84 -0.70 -4.34
CA ASN A 717 -0.57 -0.41 -4.64
C ASN A 717 -1.24 -1.48 -5.54
N PRO A 718 -1.17 -2.79 -5.23
CA PRO A 718 -1.73 -3.84 -6.07
C PRO A 718 -3.25 -3.76 -6.28
N GLU A 719 -3.99 -3.21 -5.32
CA GLU A 719 -5.44 -3.01 -5.41
C GLU A 719 -5.85 -2.03 -6.51
N THR A 720 -4.88 -1.32 -7.08
CA THR A 720 -5.12 -0.32 -8.11
C THR A 720 -4.75 -0.86 -9.51
N ILE A 721 -4.36 -2.13 -9.61
CA ILE A 721 -4.28 -2.90 -10.85
C ILE A 721 -5.57 -3.73 -10.95
N CYS A 722 -6.43 -3.37 -11.89
CA CYS A 722 -7.69 -4.03 -12.16
C CYS A 722 -7.58 -4.80 -13.48
N ILE A 723 -7.89 -6.09 -13.46
CA ILE A 723 -7.91 -6.91 -14.67
C ILE A 723 -9.34 -7.05 -15.13
N THR A 724 -9.63 -6.61 -16.36
CA THR A 724 -10.98 -6.51 -16.93
C THR A 724 -10.89 -6.41 -18.46
N SER A 725 -12.01 -6.62 -19.16
CA SER A 725 -12.08 -6.47 -20.62
C SER A 725 -12.85 -5.21 -21.03
N GLU A 726 -12.61 -4.75 -22.25
CA GLU A 726 -13.32 -3.60 -22.83
C GLU A 726 -14.84 -3.79 -22.81
N LYS A 727 -15.32 -5.02 -23.04
CA LYS A 727 -16.76 -5.34 -23.01
C LYS A 727 -17.40 -5.01 -21.66
N ILE A 728 -16.68 -5.28 -20.56
CA ILE A 728 -17.17 -4.99 -19.21
C ILE A 728 -17.13 -3.48 -18.96
N LEU A 729 -16.04 -2.81 -19.36
CA LEU A 729 -15.90 -1.36 -19.23
C LEU A 729 -16.96 -0.58 -20.03
N GLY A 730 -17.26 -1.02 -21.25
CA GLY A 730 -18.28 -0.41 -22.12
C GLY A 730 -19.72 -0.67 -21.66
N SER A 731 -20.00 -1.81 -21.04
CA SER A 731 -21.33 -2.14 -20.50
C SER A 731 -21.73 -1.34 -19.25
N GLY A 732 -20.81 -0.56 -18.68
CA GLY A 732 -21.02 0.27 -17.49
C GLY A 732 -21.15 1.77 -17.75
N VAL A 733 -21.25 2.18 -19.02
CA VAL A 733 -21.49 3.57 -19.43
C VAL A 733 -22.96 3.78 -19.73
#